data_AF-A0A452YGL0-F1
#
_entry.id   AF-A0A452YGL0-F1
#
_cell.length_a   1.000
_cell.length_b   1.000
_cell.length_c   1.000
_cell.angle_alpha   90.00
_cell.angle_beta   90.00
_cell.angle_gamma   90.00
#
_symmetry.space_group_name_H-M   'P 1'
#
loop_
_entity.id
_entity.type
_entity.pdbx_description
1 polymer ?
#
loop_
_entity_poly.entity_id
_entity_poly.type
_entity_poly.pdbx_seq_one_letter_code
_entity_poly.pdbx_strand_id
1 'polypeptide(L)'
;RQNDRLAVSKLVTSLTRGSVRSPLAQCLLIRYTSQVIRESGVNTQGGDRPFFDFLESCLRNKAEMVILEAARAITDLNGVTSRELTPAITVLQLFLSSSKPVLRFAAVRTLNKVASTHPLAVTNCNIDMESLISDQNRSIATLAITTLLKTGNESSVDRLMKQMTNFMSDIADEFKIVVVEAIRSLCLKFPLKYRSLMNFLSNILREEGGFDYKKAIVDSIIILIRDIPDAKESGLFHLCEFIEDCEFTYLSTQILHFLGNEGPKTSDPSKYIRYIYNRVILENATVRASAVSTLAKFGALVDALKPRIFVLLRRCLFDGDDEVRDRATLYIKLLDGEATVGETEKDVTDFLFGSLDVPLANLEASLRNYEPSEVPFDISSVPKETKSQPLAEKKATGKKSTGPASAVNGPVPTIDASYEKLLSSIPEFAGFGKLFKSSTPFELTEAETEYSVNVVKHIYDGHVVLQYNCTNTIPEQLLEEVVVFVDASEAEEFSEVASKPLRSLPYDSPGQTFVAFEKPEGVLATGKFSNILKFIVKEVDSSTGEAEDDGVEDEYQLEDFEIISADYMLKVGVSNFRNAWESMDPESERVDEYGLGVRESLAEAVSAVISILGMQPCEVCSLYLFFHETSTVVLVYQFVIFYFSLLFFINW
;
A
#
# COMPACT_ATOMS: atom_id res chain seq x y z
N ARG A 1 6.77 -32.02 26.43
CA ARG A 1 5.78 -33.11 26.15
C ARG A 1 4.79 -32.75 25.04
N GLN A 2 4.62 -31.48 24.68
CA GLN A 2 3.72 -31.03 23.61
C GLN A 2 4.14 -31.54 22.21
N ASN A 3 5.44 -31.77 21.98
CA ASN A 3 6.00 -32.20 20.69
C ASN A 3 6.02 -33.73 20.50
N ASP A 4 5.50 -34.51 21.45
CA ASP A 4 5.44 -35.97 21.34
C ASP A 4 4.09 -36.40 20.74
N ARG A 5 4.10 -36.64 19.43
CA ARG A 5 2.94 -37.03 18.62
C ARG A 5 2.19 -38.25 19.17
N LEU A 6 2.91 -39.25 19.66
CA LEU A 6 2.31 -40.48 20.20
C LEU A 6 1.66 -40.19 21.57
N ALA A 7 2.26 -39.33 22.38
CA ALA A 7 1.67 -38.89 23.64
C ALA A 7 0.38 -38.08 23.42
N VAL A 8 0.37 -37.15 22.45
CA VAL A 8 -0.83 -36.35 22.11
C VAL A 8 -1.95 -37.23 21.57
N SER A 9 -1.65 -38.16 20.65
CA SER A 9 -2.65 -39.10 20.11
C SER A 9 -3.25 -40.01 21.20
N LYS A 10 -2.42 -40.53 22.12
CA LYS A 10 -2.91 -41.31 23.28
C LYS A 10 -3.77 -40.49 24.23
N LEU A 11 -3.38 -39.24 24.49
CA LEU A 11 -4.13 -38.31 25.32
C LEU A 11 -5.51 -38.03 24.72
N VAL A 12 -5.58 -37.68 23.44
CA VAL A 12 -6.83 -37.46 22.70
C VAL A 12 -7.71 -38.71 22.74
N THR A 13 -7.15 -39.89 22.47
CA THR A 13 -7.89 -41.16 22.51
C THR A 13 -8.50 -41.43 23.90
N SER A 14 -7.77 -41.14 24.97
CA SER A 14 -8.24 -41.33 26.34
C SER A 14 -9.32 -40.32 26.73
N LEU A 15 -9.14 -39.05 26.36
CA LEU A 15 -9.98 -37.95 26.86
C LEU A 15 -11.24 -37.73 26.01
N THR A 16 -11.22 -38.07 24.73
CA THR A 16 -12.43 -38.01 23.86
C THR A 16 -13.49 -39.03 24.27
N ARG A 17 -13.08 -40.14 24.91
CA ARG A 17 -13.97 -41.13 25.53
C ARG A 17 -14.34 -40.83 26.98
N GLY A 18 -13.64 -39.89 27.61
CA GLY A 18 -13.82 -39.50 29.01
C GLY A 18 -14.72 -38.27 29.17
N SER A 19 -15.10 -37.96 30.42
CA SER A 19 -15.85 -36.73 30.74
C SER A 19 -14.90 -35.62 31.21
N VAL A 20 -14.58 -34.68 30.31
CA VAL A 20 -13.90 -33.43 30.66
C VAL A 20 -14.97 -32.40 31.03
N ARG A 21 -14.95 -31.87 32.26
CA ARG A 21 -16.00 -30.95 32.75
C ARG A 21 -15.70 -29.47 32.48
N SER A 22 -14.42 -29.07 32.41
CA SER A 22 -14.04 -27.67 32.23
C SER A 22 -14.15 -27.24 30.75
N PRO A 23 -14.90 -26.16 30.43
CA PRO A 23 -14.99 -25.65 29.05
C PRO A 23 -13.63 -25.30 28.44
N LEU A 24 -12.71 -24.72 29.23
CA LEU A 24 -11.35 -24.40 28.78
C LEU A 24 -10.56 -25.66 28.41
N ALA A 25 -10.71 -26.72 29.22
CA ALA A 25 -10.07 -28.00 28.95
C ALA A 25 -10.69 -28.69 27.72
N GLN A 26 -11.99 -28.51 27.48
CA GLN A 26 -12.66 -28.98 26.27
C GLN A 26 -12.16 -28.23 25.02
N CYS A 27 -12.00 -26.90 25.07
CA CYS A 27 -11.40 -26.12 23.98
C CYS A 27 -9.96 -26.60 23.68
N LEU A 28 -9.15 -26.83 24.70
CA LEU A 28 -7.79 -27.36 24.52
C LEU A 28 -7.81 -28.76 23.89
N LEU A 29 -8.72 -29.63 24.32
CA LEU A 29 -8.90 -30.96 23.74
C LEU A 29 -9.35 -30.90 22.28
N ILE A 30 -10.21 -29.94 21.90
CA ILE A 30 -10.60 -29.69 20.51
C ILE A 30 -9.36 -29.33 19.66
N ARG A 31 -8.49 -28.45 20.16
CA ARG A 31 -7.24 -28.08 19.44
C ARG A 31 -6.32 -29.28 19.22
N TYR A 32 -6.09 -30.09 20.26
CA TYR A 32 -5.30 -31.32 20.12
C TYR A 32 -5.96 -32.33 19.18
N THR A 33 -7.29 -32.43 19.19
CA THR A 33 -8.01 -33.31 18.27
C THR A 33 -7.85 -32.84 16.82
N SER A 34 -7.98 -31.54 16.56
CA SER A 34 -7.77 -30.95 15.24
C SER A 34 -6.33 -31.16 14.74
N GLN A 35 -5.33 -31.00 15.61
CA GLN A 35 -3.93 -31.31 15.29
C GLN A 35 -3.76 -32.79 14.89
N VAL A 36 -4.29 -33.73 15.68
CA VAL A 36 -4.22 -35.17 15.37
C VAL A 36 -4.89 -35.47 14.02
N ILE A 37 -6.05 -34.88 13.73
CA ILE A 37 -6.74 -35.05 12.43
C ILE A 37 -5.87 -34.57 11.27
N ARG A 38 -5.28 -33.36 11.38
CA ARG A 38 -4.42 -32.79 10.33
C ARG A 38 -3.20 -33.67 10.06
N GLU A 39 -2.57 -34.19 11.11
CA GLU A 39 -1.41 -35.06 10.99
C GLU A 39 -1.75 -36.48 10.47
N SER A 40 -2.97 -36.96 10.74
CA SER A 40 -3.45 -38.27 10.27
C SER A 40 -3.90 -38.25 8.80
N GLY A 41 -4.31 -37.10 8.27
CA GLY A 41 -4.81 -36.94 6.91
C GLY A 41 -3.82 -37.29 5.78
N VAL A 42 -2.53 -37.46 6.09
CA VAL A 42 -1.49 -37.86 5.13
C VAL A 42 -1.52 -39.38 4.82
N ASN A 43 -2.15 -40.21 5.69
CA ASN A 43 -1.97 -41.67 5.66
C ASN A 43 -3.25 -42.50 5.46
N THR A 44 -4.43 -41.90 5.29
CA THR A 44 -5.71 -42.63 5.20
C THR A 44 -6.34 -42.56 3.82
N GLN A 45 -6.28 -43.66 3.07
CA GLN A 45 -6.91 -43.86 1.75
C GLN A 45 -8.47 -44.02 1.81
N GLY A 46 -9.12 -43.62 2.91
CA GLY A 46 -10.52 -43.99 3.21
C GLY A 46 -11.49 -42.85 3.52
N GLY A 47 -11.07 -41.58 3.48
CA GLY A 47 -11.98 -40.43 3.74
C GLY A 47 -12.45 -40.26 5.20
N ASP A 48 -12.41 -41.30 6.04
CA ASP A 48 -12.79 -41.22 7.45
C ASP A 48 -11.71 -40.50 8.28
N ARG A 49 -12.13 -39.44 8.97
CA ARG A 49 -11.28 -38.63 9.84
C ARG A 49 -11.36 -39.15 11.28
N PRO A 50 -10.23 -39.51 11.91
CA PRO A 50 -10.25 -40.02 13.28
C PRO A 50 -10.77 -38.94 14.23
N PHE A 51 -11.64 -39.30 15.18
CA PHE A 51 -12.19 -38.40 16.20
C PHE A 51 -13.09 -37.25 15.67
N PHE A 52 -13.53 -37.28 14.41
CA PHE A 52 -14.46 -36.27 13.89
C PHE A 52 -15.78 -36.22 14.69
N ASP A 53 -16.33 -37.38 15.07
CA ASP A 53 -17.53 -37.49 15.91
C ASP A 53 -17.42 -36.71 17.23
N PHE A 54 -16.21 -36.62 17.79
CA PHE A 54 -15.98 -35.83 19.00
C PHE A 54 -16.14 -34.34 18.71
N LEU A 55 -15.56 -33.83 17.62
CA LEU A 55 -15.74 -32.43 17.22
C LEU A 55 -17.21 -32.11 16.94
N GLU A 56 -17.91 -33.00 16.23
CA GLU A 56 -19.34 -32.85 15.97
C GLU A 56 -20.17 -32.85 17.26
N SER A 57 -19.84 -33.70 18.23
CA SER A 57 -20.50 -33.71 19.54
C SER A 57 -20.30 -32.41 20.32
N CYS A 58 -19.15 -31.75 20.16
CA CYS A 58 -18.84 -30.49 20.83
C CYS A 58 -19.69 -29.31 20.31
N LEU A 59 -20.25 -29.39 19.10
CA LEU A 59 -21.18 -28.40 18.57
C LEU A 59 -22.51 -28.32 19.35
N ARG A 60 -22.84 -29.36 20.14
CA ARG A 60 -24.06 -29.42 20.97
C ARG A 60 -23.77 -29.13 22.46
N ASN A 61 -22.59 -28.59 22.77
CA ASN A 61 -22.21 -28.27 24.14
C ASN A 61 -23.07 -27.12 24.71
N LYS A 62 -23.14 -27.01 26.04
CA LYS A 62 -23.82 -25.90 26.71
C LYS A 62 -22.99 -24.61 26.71
N ALA A 63 -21.66 -24.74 26.66
CA ALA A 63 -20.75 -23.61 26.67
C ALA A 63 -20.50 -23.08 25.25
N GLU A 64 -20.92 -21.84 24.99
CA GLU A 64 -20.79 -21.16 23.69
C GLU A 64 -19.34 -21.14 23.17
N MET A 65 -18.34 -20.99 24.05
CA MET A 65 -16.92 -21.01 23.68
C MET A 65 -16.46 -22.36 23.13
N VAL A 66 -17.00 -23.48 23.63
CA VAL A 66 -16.65 -24.83 23.19
C VAL A 66 -17.26 -25.08 21.82
N ILE A 67 -18.50 -24.62 21.64
CA ILE A 67 -19.20 -24.67 20.35
C ILE A 67 -18.42 -23.88 19.28
N LEU A 68 -18.02 -22.64 19.58
CA LEU A 68 -17.26 -21.80 18.64
C LEU A 68 -15.90 -22.42 18.28
N GLU A 69 -15.17 -22.94 19.28
CA GLU A 69 -13.89 -23.60 19.05
C GLU A 69 -14.06 -24.85 18.17
N ALA A 70 -15.10 -25.66 18.43
CA ALA A 70 -15.42 -26.84 17.62
C ALA A 70 -15.80 -26.46 16.19
N ALA A 71 -16.65 -25.44 16.00
CA ALA A 71 -17.03 -24.96 14.69
C ALA A 71 -15.82 -24.48 13.88
N ARG A 72 -14.93 -23.68 14.49
CA ARG A 72 -13.67 -23.24 13.86
C ARG A 72 -12.77 -24.41 13.51
N ALA A 73 -12.60 -25.35 14.45
CA ALA A 73 -11.75 -26.51 14.25
C ALA A 73 -12.23 -27.37 13.06
N ILE A 74 -13.55 -27.49 12.85
CA ILE A 74 -14.14 -28.21 11.71
C ILE A 74 -13.96 -27.43 10.41
N THR A 75 -14.21 -26.11 10.41
CA THR A 75 -14.11 -25.29 9.18
C THR A 75 -12.67 -25.13 8.68
N ASP A 76 -11.69 -25.26 9.57
CA ASP A 76 -10.27 -25.15 9.26
C ASP A 76 -9.61 -26.49 8.84
N LEU A 77 -10.39 -27.58 8.71
CA LEU A 77 -9.84 -28.85 8.24
C LEU A 77 -9.63 -28.86 6.73
N ASN A 78 -8.45 -29.30 6.29
CA ASN A 78 -8.12 -29.45 4.86
C ASN A 78 -9.05 -30.46 4.17
N GLY A 79 -9.59 -30.12 3.00
CA GLY A 79 -10.45 -31.02 2.20
C GLY A 79 -11.77 -31.42 2.88
N VAL A 80 -12.29 -30.59 3.80
CA VAL A 80 -13.56 -30.84 4.48
C VAL A 80 -14.72 -30.95 3.49
N THR A 81 -15.59 -31.94 3.67
CA THR A 81 -16.75 -32.14 2.80
C THR A 81 -17.93 -31.25 3.22
N SER A 82 -18.83 -30.92 2.28
CA SER A 82 -20.06 -30.16 2.61
C SER A 82 -20.91 -30.81 3.70
N ARG A 83 -20.90 -32.15 3.79
CA ARG A 83 -21.62 -32.91 4.82
C ARG A 83 -21.02 -32.67 6.22
N GLU A 84 -19.70 -32.70 6.34
CA GLU A 84 -18.98 -32.43 7.58
C GLU A 84 -19.08 -30.96 8.01
N LEU A 85 -19.20 -30.05 7.04
CA LEU A 85 -19.27 -28.61 7.26
C LEU A 85 -20.66 -28.16 7.75
N THR A 86 -21.72 -28.85 7.32
CA THR A 86 -23.12 -28.45 7.57
C THR A 86 -23.45 -28.27 9.06
N PRO A 87 -23.08 -29.18 9.99
CA PRO A 87 -23.34 -28.99 11.41
C PRO A 87 -22.68 -27.74 11.99
N ALA A 88 -21.43 -27.45 11.59
CA ALA A 88 -20.71 -26.27 12.06
C ALA A 88 -21.36 -24.98 11.54
N ILE A 89 -21.74 -24.95 10.25
CA ILE A 89 -22.42 -23.79 9.64
C ILE A 89 -23.76 -23.51 10.33
N THR A 90 -24.57 -24.54 10.61
CA THR A 90 -25.88 -24.38 11.29
C THR A 90 -25.74 -23.68 12.64
N VAL A 91 -24.68 -24.00 13.40
CA VAL A 91 -24.46 -23.38 14.71
C VAL A 91 -23.88 -21.98 14.59
N LEU A 92 -23.00 -21.74 13.61
CA LEU A 92 -22.52 -20.39 13.30
C LEU A 92 -23.68 -19.48 12.85
N GLN A 93 -24.62 -20.00 12.05
CA GLN A 93 -25.83 -19.31 11.64
C GLN A 93 -26.66 -18.87 12.86
N LEU A 94 -26.86 -19.77 13.84
CA LEU A 94 -27.57 -19.43 15.08
C LEU A 94 -26.88 -18.29 15.85
N PHE A 95 -25.54 -18.24 15.85
CA PHE A 95 -24.78 -17.19 16.51
C PHE A 95 -24.82 -15.83 15.82
N LEU A 96 -25.19 -15.75 14.54
CA LEU A 96 -25.42 -14.46 13.86
C LEU A 96 -26.57 -13.67 14.52
N SER A 97 -27.58 -14.37 15.03
CA SER A 97 -28.74 -13.77 15.70
C SER A 97 -28.56 -13.62 17.22
N SER A 98 -27.35 -13.81 17.74
CA SER A 98 -27.08 -13.68 19.17
C SER A 98 -27.16 -12.23 19.64
N SER A 99 -27.66 -11.99 20.85
CA SER A 99 -27.58 -10.67 21.51
C SER A 99 -26.15 -10.29 21.95
N LYS A 100 -25.19 -11.23 21.91
CA LYS A 100 -23.79 -11.01 22.31
C LYS A 100 -22.93 -10.63 21.09
N PRO A 101 -22.39 -9.40 21.01
CA PRO A 101 -21.56 -8.97 19.88
C PRO A 101 -20.37 -9.88 19.59
N VAL A 102 -19.72 -10.41 20.63
CA VAL A 102 -18.57 -11.32 20.50
C VAL A 102 -18.91 -12.59 19.74
N LEU A 103 -20.11 -13.16 19.96
CA LEU A 103 -20.54 -14.37 19.26
C LEU A 103 -20.86 -14.08 17.79
N ARG A 104 -21.57 -12.97 17.53
CA ARG A 104 -21.86 -12.52 16.16
C ARG A 104 -20.58 -12.28 15.37
N PHE A 105 -19.63 -11.55 15.95
CA PHE A 105 -18.32 -11.29 15.35
C PHE A 105 -17.55 -12.58 15.08
N ALA A 106 -17.47 -13.47 16.06
CA ALA A 106 -16.79 -14.76 15.90
C ALA A 106 -17.42 -15.61 14.81
N ALA A 107 -18.76 -15.64 14.73
CA ALA A 107 -19.50 -16.39 13.74
C ALA A 107 -19.31 -15.84 12.33
N VAL A 108 -19.53 -14.54 12.12
CA VAL A 108 -19.40 -13.93 10.79
C VAL A 108 -17.96 -13.98 10.29
N ARG A 109 -16.96 -13.83 11.16
CA ARG A 109 -15.54 -13.98 10.80
C ARG A 109 -15.22 -15.39 10.31
N THR A 110 -15.73 -16.41 11.00
CA THR A 110 -15.53 -17.80 10.59
C THR A 110 -16.27 -18.11 9.29
N LEU A 111 -17.51 -17.63 9.11
CA LEU A 111 -18.25 -17.78 7.86
C LEU A 111 -17.59 -17.06 6.68
N ASN A 112 -16.99 -15.87 6.90
CA ASN A 112 -16.25 -15.15 5.86
C ASN A 112 -15.06 -15.96 5.33
N LYS A 113 -14.32 -16.62 6.24
CA LYS A 113 -13.21 -17.51 5.89
C LYS A 113 -13.69 -18.71 5.08
N VAL A 114 -14.80 -19.33 5.52
CA VAL A 114 -15.41 -20.47 4.82
C VAL A 114 -15.92 -20.06 3.45
N ALA A 115 -16.52 -18.87 3.30
CA ALA A 115 -17.05 -18.39 2.04
C ALA A 115 -15.99 -18.24 0.94
N SER A 116 -14.70 -18.10 1.29
CA SER A 116 -13.61 -18.10 0.30
C SER A 116 -13.36 -19.48 -0.33
N THR A 117 -13.68 -20.57 0.36
CA THR A 117 -13.41 -21.95 -0.12
C THR A 117 -14.68 -22.72 -0.47
N HIS A 118 -15.76 -22.52 0.29
CA HIS A 118 -17.05 -23.19 0.15
C HIS A 118 -18.23 -22.21 0.13
N PRO A 119 -18.32 -21.29 -0.86
CA PRO A 119 -19.37 -20.26 -0.88
C PRO A 119 -20.79 -20.83 -0.80
N LEU A 120 -21.06 -21.95 -1.50
CA LEU A 120 -22.38 -22.58 -1.57
C LEU A 120 -22.89 -23.04 -0.21
N ALA A 121 -21.99 -23.47 0.69
CA ALA A 121 -22.39 -23.96 2.01
C ALA A 121 -22.86 -22.82 2.93
N VAL A 122 -22.39 -21.59 2.70
CA VAL A 122 -22.68 -20.41 3.52
C VAL A 122 -23.92 -19.66 3.02
N THR A 123 -24.40 -19.92 1.79
CA THR A 123 -25.55 -19.20 1.20
C THR A 123 -26.82 -19.19 2.06
N ASN A 124 -27.06 -20.26 2.82
CA ASN A 124 -28.20 -20.35 3.74
C ASN A 124 -28.15 -19.32 4.88
N CYS A 125 -26.97 -18.77 5.19
CA CYS A 125 -26.77 -17.73 6.21
C CYS A 125 -26.97 -16.31 5.65
N ASN A 126 -27.20 -16.13 4.35
CA ASN A 126 -27.24 -14.79 3.73
C ASN A 126 -28.32 -13.89 4.34
N ILE A 127 -29.50 -14.44 4.62
CA ILE A 127 -30.62 -13.66 5.20
C ILE A 127 -30.25 -13.16 6.60
N ASP A 128 -29.63 -14.00 7.42
CA ASP A 128 -29.18 -13.62 8.76
C ASP A 128 -28.04 -12.59 8.69
N MET A 129 -27.09 -12.76 7.75
CA MET A 129 -26.00 -11.79 7.53
C MET A 129 -26.49 -10.44 7.00
N GLU A 130 -27.55 -10.39 6.19
CA GLU A 130 -28.14 -9.12 5.74
C GLU A 130 -28.64 -8.28 6.92
N SER A 131 -29.16 -8.92 7.98
CA SER A 131 -29.56 -8.21 9.20
C SER A 131 -28.38 -7.58 9.96
N LEU A 132 -27.16 -8.09 9.74
CA LEU A 132 -25.92 -7.60 10.35
C LEU A 132 -25.28 -6.43 9.61
N ILE A 133 -25.76 -6.07 8.42
CA ILE A 133 -25.26 -4.89 7.69
C ILE A 133 -25.50 -3.61 8.50
N SER A 134 -26.62 -3.55 9.23
CA SER A 134 -26.98 -2.45 10.13
C SER A 134 -26.50 -2.67 11.58
N ASP A 135 -25.52 -3.54 11.82
CA ASP A 135 -25.00 -3.77 13.18
C ASP A 135 -24.26 -2.53 13.70
N GLN A 136 -24.41 -2.25 15.00
CA GLN A 136 -23.68 -1.15 15.66
C GLN A 136 -22.16 -1.36 15.60
N ASN A 137 -21.70 -2.60 15.57
CA ASN A 137 -20.27 -2.90 15.42
C ASN A 137 -19.89 -2.95 13.94
N ARG A 138 -19.13 -1.94 13.50
CA ARG A 138 -18.70 -1.80 12.09
C ARG A 138 -17.86 -2.95 11.59
N SER A 139 -17.07 -3.62 12.44
CA SER A 139 -16.31 -4.81 12.04
C SER A 139 -17.24 -6.00 11.73
N ILE A 140 -18.35 -6.15 12.46
CA ILE A 140 -19.37 -7.17 12.17
C ILE A 140 -20.05 -6.87 10.83
N ALA A 141 -20.49 -5.63 10.64
CA ALA A 141 -21.15 -5.20 9.40
C ALA A 141 -20.24 -5.35 8.18
N THR A 142 -18.97 -4.95 8.28
CA THR A 142 -17.96 -5.12 7.23
C THR A 142 -17.80 -6.59 6.86
N LEU A 143 -17.59 -7.47 7.85
CA LEU A 143 -17.44 -8.91 7.60
C LEU A 143 -18.72 -9.52 7.01
N ALA A 144 -19.90 -9.06 7.42
CA ALA A 144 -21.17 -9.51 6.87
C ALA A 144 -21.28 -9.14 5.39
N ILE A 145 -20.99 -7.89 5.02
CA ILE A 145 -20.97 -7.40 3.64
C ILE A 145 -19.97 -8.19 2.80
N THR A 146 -18.71 -8.31 3.25
CA THR A 146 -17.69 -9.06 2.51
C THR A 146 -18.10 -10.52 2.31
N THR A 147 -18.79 -11.12 3.29
CA THR A 147 -19.28 -12.50 3.15
C THR A 147 -20.42 -12.58 2.16
N LEU A 148 -21.39 -11.67 2.23
CA LEU A 148 -22.52 -11.57 1.29
C LEU A 148 -22.08 -11.32 -0.15
N LEU A 149 -21.01 -10.56 -0.37
CA LEU A 149 -20.44 -10.38 -1.71
C LEU A 149 -19.82 -11.68 -2.24
N LYS A 150 -19.21 -12.51 -1.38
CA LYS A 150 -18.66 -13.83 -1.78
C LYS A 150 -19.76 -14.87 -2.06
N THR A 151 -20.81 -14.89 -1.22
CA THR A 151 -21.90 -15.87 -1.26
C THR A 151 -23.12 -15.40 -2.05
N GLY A 152 -23.11 -14.15 -2.53
CA GLY A 152 -24.20 -13.53 -3.25
C GLY A 152 -24.58 -14.31 -4.50
N ASN A 153 -25.88 -14.34 -4.78
CA ASN A 153 -26.46 -14.83 -6.02
C ASN A 153 -27.01 -13.65 -6.84
N GLU A 154 -27.28 -13.89 -8.12
CA GLU A 154 -27.70 -12.84 -9.05
C GLU A 154 -28.96 -12.08 -8.59
N SER A 155 -29.92 -12.75 -7.93
CA SER A 155 -31.15 -12.10 -7.44
C SER A 155 -30.94 -11.23 -6.21
N SER A 156 -29.90 -11.47 -5.41
CA SER A 156 -29.59 -10.70 -4.20
C SER A 156 -28.81 -9.41 -4.46
N VAL A 157 -28.15 -9.29 -5.63
CA VAL A 157 -27.24 -8.17 -5.94
C VAL A 157 -27.90 -6.82 -5.74
N ASP A 158 -29.09 -6.63 -6.33
CA ASP A 158 -29.78 -5.33 -6.31
C ASP A 158 -30.24 -4.92 -4.89
N ARG A 159 -30.55 -5.91 -4.03
CA ARG A 159 -30.89 -5.66 -2.63
C ARG A 159 -29.65 -5.28 -1.82
N LEU A 160 -28.56 -6.02 -2.03
CA LEU A 160 -27.30 -5.82 -1.33
C LEU A 160 -26.72 -4.42 -1.61
N MET A 161 -26.72 -3.98 -2.87
CA MET A 161 -26.24 -2.64 -3.24
C MET A 161 -27.02 -1.53 -2.54
N LYS A 162 -28.35 -1.64 -2.44
CA LYS A 162 -29.18 -0.65 -1.75
C LYS A 162 -28.90 -0.56 -0.25
N GLN A 163 -28.61 -1.68 0.39
CA GLN A 163 -28.29 -1.71 1.83
C GLN A 163 -26.90 -1.16 2.12
N MET A 164 -25.96 -1.33 1.18
CA MET A 164 -24.57 -0.91 1.34
C MET A 164 -24.34 0.59 1.14
N THR A 165 -25.19 1.32 0.39
CA THR A 165 -24.97 2.75 0.11
C THR A 165 -24.76 3.56 1.38
N ASN A 166 -25.64 3.42 2.38
CA ASN A 166 -25.51 4.14 3.66
C ASN A 166 -24.35 3.64 4.53
N PHE A 167 -23.84 2.44 4.27
CA PHE A 167 -22.75 1.88 5.04
C PHE A 167 -21.39 2.42 4.58
N MET A 168 -21.24 2.72 3.28
CA MET A 168 -19.98 3.19 2.71
C MET A 168 -19.54 4.52 3.32
N SER A 169 -20.47 5.43 3.64
CA SER A 169 -20.15 6.71 4.29
C SER A 169 -19.63 6.57 5.73
N ASP A 170 -19.91 5.44 6.38
CA ASP A 170 -19.68 5.24 7.82
C ASP A 170 -18.38 4.48 8.14
N ILE A 171 -17.57 4.15 7.13
CA ILE A 171 -16.35 3.35 7.29
C ILE A 171 -15.13 4.06 6.70
N ALA A 172 -13.94 3.72 7.22
CA ALA A 172 -12.67 4.25 6.72
C ALA A 172 -12.33 3.72 5.32
N ASP A 173 -11.51 4.46 4.59
CA ASP A 173 -11.18 4.20 3.18
C ASP A 173 -10.53 2.84 2.95
N GLU A 174 -9.70 2.35 3.88
CA GLU A 174 -9.12 1.00 3.85
C GLU A 174 -10.21 -0.09 3.71
N PHE A 175 -11.32 0.05 4.43
CA PHE A 175 -12.43 -0.89 4.35
C PHE A 175 -13.27 -0.67 3.09
N LYS A 176 -13.41 0.57 2.62
CA LYS A 176 -14.10 0.87 1.37
C LYS A 176 -13.38 0.22 0.18
N ILE A 177 -12.05 0.21 0.16
CA ILE A 177 -11.24 -0.44 -0.87
C ILE A 177 -11.58 -1.94 -0.95
N VAL A 178 -11.62 -2.64 0.19
CA VAL A 178 -11.99 -4.07 0.24
C VAL A 178 -13.41 -4.31 -0.33
N VAL A 179 -14.34 -3.39 -0.05
CA VAL A 179 -15.70 -3.47 -0.59
C VAL A 179 -15.72 -3.28 -2.12
N VAL A 180 -14.97 -2.30 -2.64
CA VAL A 180 -14.83 -2.03 -4.07
C VAL A 180 -14.27 -3.25 -4.81
N GLU A 181 -13.22 -3.87 -4.29
CA GLU A 181 -12.65 -5.08 -4.88
C GLU A 181 -13.64 -6.24 -4.92
N ALA A 182 -14.41 -6.42 -3.84
CA ALA A 182 -15.44 -7.45 -3.78
C ALA A 182 -16.60 -7.18 -4.74
N ILE A 183 -16.99 -5.91 -4.94
CA ILE A 183 -17.98 -5.50 -5.95
C ILE A 183 -17.48 -5.80 -7.37
N ARG A 184 -16.21 -5.48 -7.67
CA ARG A 184 -15.59 -5.82 -8.95
C ARG A 184 -15.64 -7.33 -9.20
N SER A 185 -15.22 -8.14 -8.23
CA SER A 185 -15.28 -9.61 -8.33
C SER A 185 -16.71 -10.12 -8.52
N LEU A 186 -17.69 -9.53 -7.82
CA LEU A 186 -19.10 -9.89 -7.97
C LEU A 186 -19.63 -9.54 -9.37
N CYS A 187 -19.23 -8.40 -9.92
CA CYS A 187 -19.62 -7.96 -11.26
C CYS A 187 -19.05 -8.88 -12.34
N LEU A 188 -17.79 -9.29 -12.21
CA LEU A 188 -17.18 -10.27 -13.11
C LEU A 188 -17.85 -11.65 -13.01
N LYS A 189 -18.34 -12.02 -11.81
CA LYS A 189 -19.09 -13.27 -11.59
C LYS A 189 -20.50 -13.23 -12.16
N PHE A 190 -21.18 -12.08 -12.14
CA PHE A 190 -22.53 -11.88 -12.66
C PHE A 190 -22.59 -10.71 -13.67
N PRO A 191 -22.04 -10.86 -14.89
CA PRO A 191 -21.92 -9.77 -15.85
C PRO A 191 -23.25 -9.13 -16.24
N LEU A 192 -24.35 -9.88 -16.26
CA LEU A 192 -25.70 -9.34 -16.57
C LEU A 192 -26.18 -8.28 -15.56
N LYS A 193 -25.55 -8.21 -14.39
CA LYS A 193 -25.82 -7.21 -13.35
C LYS A 193 -24.89 -6.00 -13.39
N TYR A 194 -24.06 -5.86 -14.43
CA TYR A 194 -23.09 -4.76 -14.53
C TYR A 194 -23.72 -3.39 -14.32
N ARG A 195 -24.94 -3.14 -14.83
CA ARG A 195 -25.59 -1.83 -14.70
C ARG A 195 -25.78 -1.40 -13.24
N SER A 196 -26.24 -2.33 -12.39
CA SER A 196 -26.51 -2.06 -10.97
C SER A 196 -25.20 -1.81 -10.21
N LEU A 197 -24.21 -2.67 -10.45
CA LEU A 197 -22.91 -2.62 -9.78
C LEU A 197 -22.06 -1.43 -10.24
N MET A 198 -22.05 -1.13 -11.55
CA MET A 198 -21.34 0.01 -12.11
C MET A 198 -21.95 1.34 -11.65
N ASN A 199 -23.29 1.43 -11.58
CA ASN A 199 -23.94 2.62 -11.03
C ASN A 199 -23.60 2.81 -9.55
N PHE A 200 -23.51 1.72 -8.77
CA PHE A 200 -23.04 1.81 -7.40
C PHE A 200 -21.61 2.34 -7.32
N LEU A 201 -20.68 1.79 -8.10
CA LEU A 201 -19.28 2.26 -8.17
C LEU A 201 -19.20 3.74 -8.58
N SER A 202 -20.00 4.17 -9.55
CA SER A 202 -20.05 5.57 -9.99
C SER A 202 -20.57 6.51 -8.90
N ASN A 203 -21.62 6.11 -8.17
CA ASN A 203 -22.16 6.93 -7.09
C ASN A 203 -21.11 7.16 -5.99
N ILE A 204 -20.44 6.10 -5.54
CA ILE A 204 -19.40 6.22 -4.50
C ILE A 204 -18.11 6.89 -5.02
N LEU A 205 -17.88 6.87 -6.35
CA LEU A 205 -16.78 7.60 -6.98
C LEU A 205 -16.97 9.12 -6.88
N ARG A 206 -18.21 9.61 -6.86
CA ARG A 206 -18.54 11.04 -6.74
C ARG A 206 -18.59 11.57 -5.31
N GLU A 207 -18.69 10.70 -4.32
CA GLU A 207 -18.66 11.10 -2.90
C GLU A 207 -17.25 11.57 -2.51
N GLU A 208 -17.04 12.10 -1.31
CA GLU A 208 -15.69 12.42 -0.83
C GLU A 208 -14.90 11.13 -0.50
N GLY A 209 -13.57 11.16 -0.66
CA GLY A 209 -12.70 10.07 -0.27
C GLY A 209 -11.28 10.23 -0.78
N GLY A 210 -10.33 9.59 -0.10
CA GLY A 210 -8.89 9.72 -0.38
C GLY A 210 -8.46 9.04 -1.67
N PHE A 211 -7.23 9.37 -2.09
CA PHE A 211 -6.66 8.98 -3.38
C PHE A 211 -6.71 7.46 -3.63
N ASP A 212 -6.23 6.63 -2.70
CA ASP A 212 -6.16 5.17 -2.89
C ASP A 212 -7.55 4.54 -3.06
N TYR A 213 -8.55 5.05 -2.34
CA TYR A 213 -9.92 4.61 -2.48
C TYR A 213 -10.51 4.98 -3.84
N LYS A 214 -10.33 6.24 -4.28
CA LYS A 214 -10.77 6.69 -5.61
C LYS A 214 -10.08 5.92 -6.72
N LYS A 215 -8.78 5.71 -6.59
CA LYS A 215 -7.97 4.90 -7.51
C LYS A 215 -8.51 3.47 -7.60
N ALA A 216 -8.82 2.83 -6.47
CA ALA A 216 -9.39 1.48 -6.47
C ALA A 216 -10.73 1.39 -7.23
N ILE A 217 -11.57 2.42 -7.12
CA ILE A 217 -12.83 2.49 -7.88
C ILE A 217 -12.57 2.68 -9.38
N VAL A 218 -11.72 3.62 -9.75
CA VAL A 218 -11.36 3.90 -11.15
C VAL A 218 -10.74 2.66 -11.81
N ASP A 219 -9.77 2.01 -11.15
CA ASP A 219 -9.15 0.78 -11.62
C ASP A 219 -10.19 -0.35 -11.78
N SER A 220 -11.16 -0.43 -10.85
CA SER A 220 -12.27 -1.39 -10.96
C SER A 220 -13.17 -1.11 -12.16
N ILE A 221 -13.57 0.14 -12.40
CA ILE A 221 -14.38 0.52 -13.57
C ILE A 221 -13.63 0.21 -14.86
N ILE A 222 -12.33 0.51 -14.94
CA ILE A 222 -11.48 0.21 -16.10
C ILE A 222 -11.45 -1.29 -16.39
N ILE A 223 -11.27 -2.13 -15.36
CA ILE A 223 -11.30 -3.60 -15.52
C ILE A 223 -12.67 -4.06 -16.03
N LEU A 224 -13.76 -3.55 -15.47
CA LEU A 224 -15.11 -3.92 -15.90
C LEU A 224 -15.39 -3.50 -17.36
N ILE A 225 -14.90 -2.34 -17.81
CA ILE A 225 -15.02 -1.91 -19.21
C ILE A 225 -14.27 -2.85 -20.17
N ARG A 226 -13.10 -3.35 -19.75
CA ARG A 226 -12.28 -4.27 -20.55
C ARG A 226 -12.91 -5.67 -20.64
N ASP A 227 -13.43 -6.17 -19.53
CA ASP A 227 -13.90 -7.56 -19.44
C ASP A 227 -15.39 -7.73 -19.76
N ILE A 228 -16.19 -6.65 -19.71
CA ILE A 228 -17.63 -6.65 -19.99
C ILE A 228 -17.91 -5.63 -21.12
N PRO A 229 -17.98 -6.05 -22.40
CA PRO A 229 -18.17 -5.14 -23.52
C PRO A 229 -19.40 -4.24 -23.41
N ASP A 230 -20.52 -4.78 -22.90
CA ASP A 230 -21.77 -4.04 -22.70
C ASP A 230 -21.65 -2.91 -21.64
N ALA A 231 -20.64 -2.98 -20.76
CA ALA A 231 -20.40 -1.98 -19.74
C ALA A 231 -19.63 -0.77 -20.28
N LYS A 232 -18.99 -0.88 -21.46
CA LYS A 232 -18.06 0.11 -22.01
C LYS A 232 -18.62 1.52 -22.04
N GLU A 233 -19.76 1.73 -22.71
CA GLU A 233 -20.31 3.08 -22.85
C GLU A 233 -20.73 3.68 -21.51
N SER A 234 -21.37 2.89 -20.63
CA SER A 234 -21.76 3.37 -19.30
C SER A 234 -20.56 3.70 -18.42
N GLY A 235 -19.51 2.86 -18.45
CA GLY A 235 -18.32 3.07 -17.64
C GLY A 235 -17.52 4.28 -18.11
N LEU A 236 -17.34 4.46 -19.42
CA LEU A 236 -16.67 5.64 -19.97
C LEU A 236 -17.43 6.93 -19.62
N PHE A 237 -18.77 6.90 -19.62
CA PHE A 237 -19.58 8.05 -19.22
C PHE A 237 -19.39 8.39 -17.75
N HIS A 238 -19.45 7.40 -16.86
CA HIS A 238 -19.18 7.61 -15.42
C HIS A 238 -17.79 8.19 -15.16
N LEU A 239 -16.77 7.72 -15.88
CA LEU A 239 -15.42 8.28 -15.81
C LEU A 239 -15.35 9.72 -16.34
N CYS A 240 -16.11 10.06 -17.39
CA CYS A 240 -16.19 11.43 -17.91
C CYS A 240 -16.82 12.40 -16.91
N GLU A 241 -17.89 11.97 -16.24
CA GLU A 241 -18.53 12.78 -15.21
C GLU A 241 -17.62 12.97 -13.99
N PHE A 242 -16.84 11.94 -13.61
CA PHE A 242 -15.90 12.06 -12.50
C PHE A 242 -14.79 13.08 -12.77
N ILE A 243 -14.17 13.06 -13.96
CA ILE A 243 -13.12 14.04 -14.28
C ILE A 243 -13.65 15.48 -14.43
N GLU A 244 -14.95 15.72 -14.34
CA GLU A 244 -15.48 17.09 -14.34
C GLU A 244 -15.13 17.88 -13.08
N ASP A 245 -15.11 17.19 -11.94
CA ASP A 245 -14.89 17.75 -10.61
C ASP A 245 -13.82 16.94 -9.85
N CYS A 246 -12.86 16.34 -10.56
CA CYS A 246 -11.82 15.52 -9.96
C CYS A 246 -10.64 16.38 -9.51
N GLU A 247 -10.35 16.34 -8.21
CA GLU A 247 -9.21 17.04 -7.60
C GLU A 247 -7.85 16.34 -7.83
N PHE A 248 -7.85 15.05 -8.17
CA PHE A 248 -6.63 14.25 -8.30
C PHE A 248 -6.06 14.30 -9.72
N THR A 249 -4.98 15.07 -9.93
CA THR A 249 -4.25 15.17 -11.22
C THR A 249 -3.94 13.81 -11.82
N TYR A 250 -3.41 12.88 -11.02
CA TYR A 250 -3.06 11.54 -11.48
C TYR A 250 -4.27 10.75 -12.02
N LEU A 251 -5.42 10.79 -11.33
CA LEU A 251 -6.62 10.09 -11.80
C LEU A 251 -7.20 10.74 -13.05
N SER A 252 -7.23 12.08 -13.10
CA SER A 252 -7.66 12.82 -14.28
C SER A 252 -6.84 12.48 -15.52
N THR A 253 -5.51 12.43 -15.39
CA THR A 253 -4.61 12.06 -16.50
C THR A 253 -4.75 10.59 -16.90
N GLN A 254 -4.86 9.67 -15.93
CA GLN A 254 -5.10 8.24 -16.17
C GLN A 254 -6.41 8.01 -16.95
N ILE A 255 -7.49 8.68 -16.53
CA ILE A 255 -8.80 8.57 -17.17
C ILE A 255 -8.78 9.19 -18.56
N LEU A 256 -8.19 10.37 -18.74
CA LEU A 256 -8.04 10.99 -20.06
C LEU A 256 -7.27 10.10 -21.02
N HIS A 257 -6.18 9.49 -20.57
CA HIS A 257 -5.42 8.53 -21.36
C HIS A 257 -6.29 7.33 -21.76
N PHE A 258 -7.04 6.77 -20.80
CA PHE A 258 -7.94 5.64 -21.05
C PHE A 258 -9.08 6.00 -22.02
N LEU A 259 -9.69 7.18 -21.87
CA LEU A 259 -10.68 7.74 -22.79
C LEU A 259 -10.11 7.88 -24.20
N GLY A 260 -8.85 8.29 -24.34
CA GLY A 260 -8.20 8.38 -25.65
C GLY A 260 -8.03 7.03 -26.34
N ASN A 261 -7.89 5.95 -25.58
CA ASN A 261 -7.73 4.61 -26.11
C ASN A 261 -9.07 3.93 -26.42
N GLU A 262 -10.09 4.13 -25.58
CA GLU A 262 -11.38 3.41 -25.69
C GLU A 262 -12.52 4.26 -26.26
N GLY A 263 -12.53 5.56 -26.02
CA GLY A 263 -13.57 6.49 -26.50
C GLY A 263 -13.75 6.52 -28.02
N PRO A 264 -12.68 6.55 -28.84
CA PRO A 264 -12.80 6.49 -30.30
C PRO A 264 -13.46 5.20 -30.83
N LYS A 265 -13.46 4.12 -30.03
CA LYS A 265 -13.99 2.80 -30.40
C LYS A 265 -15.48 2.63 -30.04
N THR A 266 -16.11 3.67 -29.48
CA THR A 266 -17.53 3.63 -29.07
C THR A 266 -18.47 3.88 -30.26
N SER A 267 -19.77 3.65 -30.07
CA SER A 267 -20.76 3.89 -31.14
C SER A 267 -20.93 5.37 -31.52
N ASP A 268 -20.68 6.28 -30.57
CA ASP A 268 -20.75 7.73 -30.79
C ASP A 268 -19.59 8.46 -30.08
N PRO A 269 -18.39 8.46 -30.68
CA PRO A 269 -17.20 9.10 -30.12
C PRO A 269 -17.36 10.62 -29.91
N SER A 270 -18.27 11.26 -30.64
CA SER A 270 -18.42 12.72 -30.61
C SER A 270 -18.87 13.27 -29.25
N LYS A 271 -19.57 12.46 -28.46
CA LYS A 271 -20.08 12.82 -27.12
C LYS A 271 -18.98 13.10 -26.10
N TYR A 272 -17.84 12.43 -26.22
CA TYR A 272 -16.74 12.52 -25.26
C TYR A 272 -15.92 13.80 -25.41
N ILE A 273 -15.94 14.41 -26.60
CA ILE A 273 -15.11 15.57 -26.94
C ILE A 273 -15.36 16.76 -26.01
N ARG A 274 -16.61 16.97 -25.60
CA ARG A 274 -16.94 18.07 -24.67
C ARG A 274 -16.25 17.89 -23.31
N TYR A 275 -16.32 16.68 -22.75
CA TYR A 275 -15.70 16.38 -21.44
C TYR A 275 -14.19 16.57 -21.50
N ILE A 276 -13.56 16.09 -22.58
CA ILE A 276 -12.11 16.22 -22.80
C ILE A 276 -11.72 17.70 -23.01
N TYR A 277 -12.46 18.44 -23.83
CA TYR A 277 -12.14 19.84 -24.14
C TYR A 277 -12.30 20.77 -22.93
N ASN A 278 -13.27 20.52 -22.06
CA ASN A 278 -13.41 21.29 -20.83
C ASN A 278 -12.15 21.20 -19.95
N ARG A 279 -11.49 20.02 -19.93
CA ARG A 279 -10.22 19.82 -19.22
C ARG A 279 -9.04 20.59 -19.82
N VAL A 280 -9.09 20.92 -21.11
CA VAL A 280 -8.10 21.77 -21.77
C VAL A 280 -8.20 23.23 -21.32
N ILE A 281 -9.31 23.65 -20.70
CA ILE A 281 -9.51 25.06 -20.32
C ILE A 281 -9.41 25.26 -18.81
N LEU A 282 -10.00 24.35 -18.05
CA LEU A 282 -10.31 24.58 -16.63
C LEU A 282 -9.28 23.99 -15.66
N GLU A 283 -8.32 23.21 -16.15
CA GLU A 283 -7.44 22.39 -15.31
C GLU A 283 -5.98 22.86 -15.36
N ASN A 284 -5.14 22.28 -14.49
CA ASN A 284 -3.69 22.48 -14.49
C ASN A 284 -2.99 21.96 -15.76
N ALA A 285 -1.75 22.39 -15.98
CA ALA A 285 -0.98 22.10 -17.19
C ALA A 285 -0.87 20.60 -17.50
N THR A 286 -0.62 19.77 -16.49
CA THR A 286 -0.47 18.31 -16.63
C THR A 286 -1.74 17.65 -17.17
N VAL A 287 -2.91 18.07 -16.66
CA VAL A 287 -4.22 17.60 -17.12
C VAL A 287 -4.53 18.15 -18.53
N ARG A 288 -4.25 19.43 -18.79
CA ARG A 288 -4.42 20.03 -20.14
C ARG A 288 -3.60 19.30 -21.19
N ALA A 289 -2.33 19.03 -20.91
CA ALA A 289 -1.42 18.32 -21.80
C ALA A 289 -1.89 16.89 -22.10
N SER A 290 -2.48 16.22 -21.09
CA SER A 290 -3.09 14.91 -21.27
C SER A 290 -4.37 14.98 -22.12
N ALA A 291 -5.22 15.98 -21.90
CA ALA A 291 -6.42 16.19 -22.69
C ALA A 291 -6.12 16.50 -24.17
N VAL A 292 -5.07 17.28 -24.45
CA VAL A 292 -4.56 17.53 -25.81
C VAL A 292 -4.16 16.22 -26.50
N SER A 293 -3.46 15.34 -25.77
CA SER A 293 -3.07 14.01 -26.27
C SER A 293 -4.29 13.13 -26.54
N THR A 294 -5.30 13.19 -25.68
CA THR A 294 -6.58 12.49 -25.84
C THR A 294 -7.33 12.99 -27.08
N LEU A 295 -7.43 14.31 -27.29
CA LEU A 295 -8.06 14.87 -28.49
C LEU A 295 -7.36 14.42 -29.77
N ALA A 296 -6.02 14.37 -29.77
CA ALA A 296 -5.24 13.90 -30.90
C ALA A 296 -5.57 12.43 -31.26
N LYS A 297 -5.71 11.55 -30.27
CA LYS A 297 -6.13 10.15 -30.47
C LYS A 297 -7.51 10.04 -31.13
N PHE A 298 -8.47 10.87 -30.73
CA PHE A 298 -9.79 10.94 -31.40
C PHE A 298 -9.66 11.44 -32.84
N GLY A 299 -8.82 12.45 -33.08
CA GLY A 299 -8.54 12.97 -34.42
C GLY A 299 -7.86 11.97 -35.35
N ALA A 300 -7.08 11.03 -34.79
CA ALA A 300 -6.39 9.98 -35.54
C ALA A 300 -7.30 8.80 -35.90
N LEU A 301 -8.19 8.39 -34.99
CA LEU A 301 -9.06 7.21 -35.21
C LEU A 301 -10.42 7.52 -35.81
N VAL A 302 -10.89 8.77 -35.76
CA VAL A 302 -12.23 9.17 -36.20
C VAL A 302 -12.15 10.31 -37.21
N ASP A 303 -12.02 9.98 -38.49
CA ASP A 303 -11.87 10.94 -39.60
C ASP A 303 -12.94 12.04 -39.60
N ALA A 304 -14.18 11.69 -39.28
CA ALA A 304 -15.30 12.63 -39.22
C ALA A 304 -15.13 13.72 -38.13
N LEU A 305 -14.36 13.43 -37.07
CA LEU A 305 -14.08 14.38 -35.99
C LEU A 305 -12.80 15.19 -36.23
N LYS A 306 -11.90 14.71 -37.08
CA LYS A 306 -10.59 15.31 -37.37
C LYS A 306 -10.66 16.83 -37.61
N PRO A 307 -11.55 17.39 -38.46
CA PRO A 307 -11.63 18.85 -38.66
C PRO A 307 -11.97 19.63 -37.39
N ARG A 308 -12.84 19.08 -36.54
CA ARG A 308 -13.21 19.71 -35.25
C ARG A 308 -12.05 19.64 -34.27
N ILE A 309 -11.38 18.50 -34.18
CA ILE A 309 -10.19 18.31 -33.34
C ILE A 309 -9.08 19.31 -33.72
N PHE A 310 -8.82 19.53 -35.01
CA PHE A 310 -7.85 20.54 -35.46
C PHE A 310 -8.16 21.94 -34.92
N VAL A 311 -9.43 22.35 -34.91
CA VAL A 311 -9.82 23.65 -34.36
C VAL A 311 -9.50 23.73 -32.86
N LEU A 312 -9.73 22.64 -32.12
CA LEU A 312 -9.43 22.59 -30.67
C LEU A 312 -7.91 22.60 -30.41
N LEU A 313 -7.15 21.76 -31.12
CA LEU A 313 -5.68 21.72 -31.00
C LEU A 313 -5.03 23.05 -31.37
N ARG A 314 -5.52 23.74 -32.42
CA ARG A 314 -4.99 25.05 -32.81
C ARG A 314 -5.17 26.13 -31.74
N ARG A 315 -6.19 26.01 -30.89
CA ARG A 315 -6.34 26.92 -29.73
C ARG A 315 -5.28 26.66 -28.67
N CYS A 316 -4.86 25.41 -28.50
CA CYS A 316 -3.84 25.01 -27.54
C CYS A 316 -2.43 25.51 -27.91
N LEU A 317 -2.22 25.98 -29.15
CA LEU A 317 -0.97 26.65 -29.55
C LEU A 317 -0.73 27.97 -28.80
N PHE A 318 -1.78 28.53 -28.19
CA PHE A 318 -1.73 29.75 -27.40
C PHE A 318 -1.88 29.48 -25.89
N ASP A 319 -1.72 28.23 -25.44
CA ASP A 319 -1.72 27.90 -24.02
C ASP A 319 -0.56 28.61 -23.30
N GLY A 320 -0.69 28.90 -22.01
CA GLY A 320 0.36 29.52 -21.20
C GLY A 320 1.54 28.58 -20.94
N ASP A 321 1.29 27.28 -20.93
CA ASP A 321 2.28 26.24 -20.66
C ASP A 321 2.97 25.74 -21.95
N ASP A 322 4.29 25.54 -21.90
CA ASP A 322 5.08 25.13 -23.05
C ASP A 322 4.83 23.67 -23.46
N GLU A 323 4.72 22.75 -22.50
CA GLU A 323 4.43 21.34 -22.76
C GLU A 323 3.07 21.16 -23.45
N VAL A 324 2.05 21.93 -23.06
CA VAL A 324 0.75 21.93 -23.75
C VAL A 324 0.88 22.43 -25.20
N ARG A 325 1.59 23.54 -25.43
CA ARG A 325 1.81 24.11 -26.78
C ARG A 325 2.61 23.17 -27.67
N ASP A 326 3.63 22.52 -27.13
CA ASP A 326 4.52 21.63 -27.86
C ASP A 326 3.79 20.34 -28.26
N ARG A 327 3.02 19.74 -27.35
CA ARG A 327 2.13 18.61 -27.69
C ARG A 327 1.10 18.99 -28.74
N ALA A 328 0.47 20.16 -28.64
CA ALA A 328 -0.50 20.63 -29.63
C ALA A 328 0.15 20.79 -31.01
N THR A 329 1.34 21.40 -31.07
CA THR A 329 2.12 21.58 -32.29
C THR A 329 2.49 20.24 -32.92
N LEU A 330 3.01 19.31 -32.11
CA LEU A 330 3.37 17.96 -32.53
C LEU A 330 2.16 17.24 -33.13
N TYR A 331 1.03 17.20 -32.42
CA TYR A 331 -0.15 16.47 -32.87
C TYR A 331 -0.83 17.10 -34.07
N ILE A 332 -0.82 18.42 -34.22
CA ILE A 332 -1.31 19.09 -35.44
C ILE A 332 -0.49 18.60 -36.63
N LYS A 333 0.84 18.69 -36.57
CA LYS A 333 1.71 18.28 -37.68
C LYS A 333 1.58 16.79 -37.98
N LEU A 334 1.45 15.97 -36.94
CA LEU A 334 1.27 14.52 -37.08
C LEU A 334 -0.06 14.18 -37.77
N LEU A 335 -1.15 14.82 -37.37
CA LEU A 335 -2.47 14.60 -37.96
C LEU A 335 -2.59 15.19 -39.37
N ASP A 336 -1.86 16.25 -39.69
CA ASP A 336 -1.84 16.90 -41.01
C ASP A 336 -0.92 16.14 -42.00
N GLY A 337 -0.17 15.15 -41.51
CA GLY A 337 0.80 14.39 -42.30
C GLY A 337 2.10 15.15 -42.60
N GLU A 338 2.33 16.30 -41.96
CA GLU A 338 3.54 17.12 -42.12
C GLU A 338 4.70 16.67 -41.22
N ALA A 339 4.42 16.03 -40.08
CA ALA A 339 5.44 15.42 -39.21
C ALA A 339 5.68 13.97 -39.60
N THR A 340 6.93 13.65 -39.95
CA THR A 340 7.40 12.30 -40.27
C THR A 340 7.68 11.50 -39.00
N VAL A 341 6.64 10.97 -38.37
CA VAL A 341 6.80 9.76 -37.54
C VAL A 341 6.50 8.60 -38.48
N GLY A 342 7.50 8.19 -39.27
CA GLY A 342 7.37 7.20 -40.34
C GLY A 342 6.77 7.72 -41.66
N GLU A 343 6.62 6.81 -42.63
CA GLU A 343 6.15 7.10 -44.00
C GLU A 343 4.66 6.75 -44.20
N THR A 344 4.01 6.13 -43.20
CA THR A 344 2.66 5.54 -43.33
C THR A 344 1.71 5.93 -42.18
N GLU A 345 0.38 5.89 -42.42
CA GLU A 345 -0.64 6.09 -41.36
C GLU A 345 -0.50 5.12 -40.18
N LYS A 346 0.13 3.96 -40.43
CA LYS A 346 0.41 2.95 -39.40
C LYS A 346 1.44 3.46 -38.38
N ASP A 347 2.44 4.21 -38.81
CA ASP A 347 3.50 4.73 -37.94
C ASP A 347 2.97 5.84 -37.00
N VAL A 348 2.02 6.64 -37.47
CA VAL A 348 1.26 7.62 -36.66
C VAL A 348 0.41 6.93 -35.59
N THR A 349 -0.26 5.84 -35.99
CA THR A 349 -1.08 5.05 -35.07
C THR A 349 -0.21 4.36 -34.01
N ASP A 350 0.91 3.77 -34.42
CA ASP A 350 1.87 3.14 -33.51
C ASP A 350 2.51 4.16 -32.56
N PHE A 351 2.74 5.41 -33.00
CA PHE A 351 3.22 6.48 -32.10
C PHE A 351 2.17 6.91 -31.07
N LEU A 352 0.91 7.10 -31.49
CA LEU A 352 -0.14 7.59 -30.60
C LEU A 352 -0.65 6.52 -29.63
N PHE A 353 -0.73 5.27 -30.08
CA PHE A 353 -1.33 4.16 -29.32
C PHE A 353 -0.33 3.11 -28.85
N GLY A 354 0.90 3.14 -29.36
CA GLY A 354 1.94 2.21 -28.95
C GLY A 354 2.39 2.46 -27.52
N SER A 355 2.74 1.36 -26.84
CA SER A 355 3.49 1.45 -25.60
C SER A 355 4.92 1.84 -25.91
N LEU A 356 5.51 2.67 -25.05
CA LEU A 356 6.94 2.91 -25.09
C LEU A 356 7.68 1.59 -24.86
N ASP A 357 8.40 1.10 -25.87
CA ASP A 357 9.08 -0.21 -25.86
C ASP A 357 10.39 -0.20 -25.05
N VAL A 358 10.46 0.67 -24.03
CA VAL A 358 11.59 0.77 -23.11
C VAL A 358 11.07 0.88 -21.66
N PRO A 359 11.66 0.13 -20.71
CA PRO A 359 11.27 0.24 -19.30
C PRO A 359 11.56 1.65 -18.76
N LEU A 360 10.59 2.27 -18.08
CA LEU A 360 10.72 3.64 -17.58
C LEU A 360 11.96 3.84 -16.69
N ALA A 361 12.25 2.89 -15.79
CA ALA A 361 13.44 2.92 -14.94
C ALA A 361 14.76 2.88 -15.75
N ASN A 362 14.78 2.14 -16.86
CA ASN A 362 15.95 2.08 -17.74
C ASN A 362 16.09 3.38 -18.54
N LEU A 363 14.99 3.98 -18.98
CA LEU A 363 14.98 5.28 -19.63
C LEU A 363 15.48 6.37 -18.70
N GLU A 364 14.96 6.44 -17.47
CA GLU A 364 15.41 7.38 -16.43
C GLU A 364 16.90 7.23 -16.13
N ALA A 365 17.39 6.00 -15.94
CA ALA A 365 18.80 5.74 -15.73
C ALA A 365 19.66 6.16 -16.92
N SER A 366 19.18 5.93 -18.16
CA SER A 366 19.88 6.32 -19.38
C SER A 366 19.94 7.84 -19.54
N LEU A 367 18.85 8.54 -19.23
CA LEU A 367 18.78 10.00 -19.26
C LEU A 367 19.66 10.63 -18.17
N ARG A 368 19.70 10.07 -16.96
CA ARG A 368 20.61 10.53 -15.89
C ARG A 368 22.09 10.37 -16.23
N ASN A 369 22.44 9.36 -17.02
CA ASN A 369 23.80 9.11 -17.49
C ASN A 369 24.13 9.83 -18.80
N TYR A 370 23.13 10.41 -19.46
CA TYR A 370 23.32 11.12 -20.70
C TYR A 370 23.91 12.51 -20.40
N GLU A 371 25.14 12.74 -20.88
CA GLU A 371 25.77 14.05 -20.80
C GLU A 371 25.20 14.96 -21.90
N PRO A 372 24.59 16.11 -21.56
CA PRO A 372 24.04 17.03 -22.56
C PRO A 372 25.10 17.41 -23.59
N SER A 373 24.82 17.10 -24.86
CA SER A 373 25.71 17.38 -25.99
C SER A 373 24.90 17.82 -27.22
N GLU A 374 25.60 18.24 -28.27
CA GLU A 374 24.99 18.54 -29.59
C GLU A 374 24.37 17.31 -30.27
N VAL A 375 24.64 16.09 -29.79
CA VAL A 375 24.06 14.85 -30.32
C VAL A 375 22.81 14.50 -29.51
N PRO A 376 21.59 14.51 -30.06
CA PRO A 376 20.37 14.21 -29.31
C PRO A 376 20.38 12.83 -28.63
N PHE A 377 19.67 12.72 -27.51
CA PHE A 377 19.48 11.44 -26.82
C PHE A 377 18.75 10.43 -27.72
N ASP A 378 19.35 9.28 -27.93
CA ASP A 378 18.78 8.20 -28.74
C ASP A 378 18.02 7.21 -27.86
N ILE A 379 16.68 7.20 -27.96
CA ILE A 379 15.84 6.28 -27.19
C ILE A 379 16.12 4.80 -27.51
N SER A 380 16.64 4.49 -28.70
CA SER A 380 17.01 3.13 -29.07
C SER A 380 18.23 2.60 -28.32
N SER A 381 18.99 3.51 -27.68
CA SER A 381 20.11 3.15 -26.79
C SER A 381 19.67 2.65 -25.42
N VAL A 382 18.39 2.85 -25.04
CA VAL A 382 17.87 2.42 -23.74
C VAL A 382 17.76 0.90 -23.70
N PRO A 383 18.37 0.23 -22.70
CA PRO A 383 18.28 -1.22 -22.57
C PRO A 383 16.82 -1.69 -22.42
N LYS A 384 16.37 -2.57 -23.32
CA LYS A 384 15.03 -3.17 -23.27
C LYS A 384 14.91 -4.32 -22.27
N GLU A 385 16.04 -4.91 -21.90
CA GLU A 385 16.08 -5.90 -20.83
C GLU A 385 15.81 -5.20 -19.50
N THR A 386 14.57 -5.26 -19.04
CA THR A 386 14.29 -5.20 -17.62
C THR A 386 14.97 -6.45 -17.06
N LYS A 387 16.13 -6.31 -16.41
CA LYS A 387 16.58 -7.38 -15.52
C LYS A 387 15.40 -7.61 -14.59
N SER A 388 14.71 -8.73 -14.73
CA SER A 388 13.81 -9.19 -13.69
C SER A 388 14.70 -9.31 -12.48
N GLN A 389 14.63 -8.33 -11.61
CA GLN A 389 15.08 -8.52 -10.25
C GLN A 389 14.04 -9.48 -9.67
N PRO A 390 14.37 -10.76 -9.40
CA PRO A 390 13.93 -11.24 -8.11
C PRO A 390 14.43 -10.20 -7.11
N LEU A 391 13.54 -9.65 -6.30
CA LEU A 391 13.89 -8.74 -5.21
C LEU A 391 14.96 -9.42 -4.34
N ALA A 392 16.22 -9.20 -4.69
CA ALA A 392 17.40 -9.77 -4.06
C ALA A 392 18.64 -8.97 -4.52
N GLU A 393 19.16 -8.20 -3.57
CA GLU A 393 20.59 -8.14 -3.26
C GLU A 393 21.58 -7.78 -4.40
N LYS A 394 21.98 -6.51 -4.43
CA LYS A 394 23.31 -6.13 -4.95
C LYS A 394 24.39 -6.68 -4.03
N LYS A 395 24.88 -7.89 -4.32
CA LYS A 395 26.25 -8.31 -3.97
C LYS A 395 27.17 -8.08 -5.16
N ALA A 396 28.08 -7.13 -4.99
CA ALA A 396 29.22 -6.92 -5.86
C ALA A 396 30.14 -8.15 -5.84
N THR A 397 30.52 -8.66 -7.02
CA THR A 397 31.78 -9.39 -7.19
C THR A 397 32.38 -9.04 -8.55
N GLY A 398 33.64 -8.61 -8.54
CA GLY A 398 34.39 -8.24 -9.72
C GLY A 398 35.42 -9.29 -10.17
N LYS A 399 36.08 -9.01 -11.30
CA LYS A 399 37.51 -9.25 -11.60
C LYS A 399 37.80 -8.74 -13.03
N LYS A 400 38.64 -7.72 -13.19
CA LYS A 400 40.11 -7.69 -13.37
C LYS A 400 40.58 -7.84 -14.83
N SER A 401 41.26 -6.81 -15.33
CA SER A 401 42.43 -6.93 -16.21
C SER A 401 43.57 -6.01 -15.74
N THR A 402 44.64 -6.68 -15.33
CA THR A 402 46.08 -6.37 -15.20
C THR A 402 46.67 -4.95 -15.44
N GLY A 403 47.22 -4.37 -14.36
CA GLY A 403 48.60 -3.81 -14.25
C GLY A 403 48.77 -2.27 -14.23
N PRO A 404 49.86 -1.73 -13.63
CA PRO A 404 50.42 -1.92 -12.28
C PRO A 404 50.12 -0.70 -11.37
N ALA A 405 49.60 -0.92 -10.16
CA ALA A 405 49.23 0.16 -9.23
C ALA A 405 50.38 0.52 -8.27
N SER A 406 50.84 1.77 -8.35
CA SER A 406 51.49 2.49 -7.26
C SER A 406 50.44 3.28 -6.47
N ALA A 407 50.52 3.18 -5.15
CA ALA A 407 49.54 3.62 -4.16
C ALA A 407 49.26 5.13 -4.12
N VAL A 408 47.98 5.51 -3.97
CA VAL A 408 47.52 6.61 -3.10
C VAL A 408 46.07 6.28 -2.64
N ASN A 409 45.85 6.18 -1.33
CA ASN A 409 44.54 5.93 -0.68
C ASN A 409 43.83 7.25 -0.34
N GLY A 410 42.53 7.33 -0.57
CA GLY A 410 41.59 8.25 0.07
C GLY A 410 40.14 7.69 -0.03
N PRO A 411 39.33 7.64 1.04
CA PRO A 411 37.96 7.10 0.98
C PRO A 411 36.91 8.17 0.60
N VAL A 412 35.87 7.75 -0.12
CA VAL A 412 34.66 8.54 -0.45
C VAL A 412 33.67 8.48 0.74
N PRO A 413 32.96 9.57 1.13
CA PRO A 413 32.08 9.59 2.31
C PRO A 413 30.71 8.93 2.07
N THR A 414 30.14 8.31 3.11
CA THR A 414 28.76 7.77 3.17
C THR A 414 27.72 8.87 3.47
N ILE A 415 26.43 8.65 3.16
CA ILE A 415 25.31 9.61 3.36
C ILE A 415 25.20 10.10 4.82
N ASP A 416 25.48 9.25 5.81
CA ASP A 416 25.49 9.65 7.23
C ASP A 416 26.55 10.71 7.53
N ALA A 417 27.68 10.71 6.83
CA ALA A 417 28.74 11.70 7.02
C ALA A 417 28.33 13.11 6.53
N SER A 418 27.40 13.20 5.56
CA SER A 418 26.82 14.50 5.17
C SER A 418 25.86 15.05 6.21
N TYR A 419 25.01 14.20 6.80
CA TYR A 419 24.08 14.63 7.85
C TYR A 419 24.82 15.02 9.14
N GLU A 420 25.83 14.25 9.53
CA GLU A 420 26.65 14.56 10.71
C GLU A 420 27.32 15.94 10.58
N LYS A 421 27.81 16.29 9.39
CA LYS A 421 28.38 17.62 9.11
C LYS A 421 27.32 18.73 9.14
N LEU A 422 26.12 18.48 8.62
CA LEU A 422 25.01 19.44 8.65
C LEU A 422 24.55 19.71 10.08
N LEU A 423 24.23 18.66 10.84
CA LEU A 423 23.70 18.77 12.19
C LEU A 423 24.72 19.38 13.16
N SER A 424 26.01 19.04 13.03
CA SER A 424 27.07 19.65 13.84
C SER A 424 27.31 21.14 13.56
N SER A 425 26.82 21.66 12.42
CA SER A 425 26.87 23.09 12.12
C SER A 425 25.77 23.90 12.81
N ILE A 426 24.79 23.22 13.42
CA ILE A 426 23.66 23.83 14.12
C ILE A 426 24.01 23.93 15.62
N PRO A 427 24.22 25.14 16.17
CA PRO A 427 24.68 25.32 17.56
C PRO A 427 23.79 24.65 18.61
N GLU A 428 22.48 24.63 18.38
CA GLU A 428 21.47 24.05 19.25
C GLU A 428 21.66 22.54 19.45
N PHE A 429 22.31 21.86 18.49
CA PHE A 429 22.47 20.39 18.50
C PHE A 429 23.90 19.95 18.86
N ALA A 430 24.82 20.90 19.08
CA ALA A 430 26.23 20.61 19.35
C ALA A 430 26.46 19.76 20.62
N GLY A 431 25.50 19.75 21.55
CA GLY A 431 25.54 19.00 22.80
C GLY A 431 25.01 17.56 22.73
N PHE A 432 24.40 17.13 21.62
CA PHE A 432 23.68 15.84 21.54
C PHE A 432 24.60 14.62 21.37
N GLY A 433 25.90 14.84 21.20
CA GLY A 433 26.89 13.78 21.02
C GLY A 433 26.99 13.31 19.58
N LYS A 434 27.37 12.05 19.39
CA LYS A 434 27.61 11.47 18.06
C LYS A 434 26.28 11.02 17.43
N LEU A 435 26.05 11.41 16.18
CA LEU A 435 24.93 10.91 15.38
C LEU A 435 25.04 9.40 15.23
N PHE A 436 24.00 8.67 15.62
CA PHE A 436 23.96 7.22 15.48
C PHE A 436 23.49 6.79 14.09
N LYS A 437 22.34 7.32 13.65
CA LYS A 437 21.70 6.95 12.39
C LYS A 437 20.77 8.06 11.91
N SER A 438 20.65 8.20 10.59
CA SER A 438 19.57 8.96 9.96
C SER A 438 18.61 8.02 9.24
N SER A 439 17.30 8.28 9.30
CA SER A 439 16.31 7.56 8.50
C SER A 439 16.40 7.93 7.02
N THR A 440 15.73 7.17 6.16
CA THR A 440 15.34 7.72 4.85
C THR A 440 14.25 8.78 5.05
N PRO A 441 14.10 9.74 4.11
CA PRO A 441 12.99 10.69 4.14
C PRO A 441 11.65 9.96 4.19
N PHE A 442 10.74 10.46 5.02
CA PHE A 442 9.34 10.05 5.10
C PHE A 442 8.48 11.23 4.64
N GLU A 443 7.72 11.06 3.57
CA GLU A 443 6.87 12.12 3.02
C GLU A 443 5.72 12.44 3.98
N LEU A 444 5.55 13.73 4.30
CA LEU A 444 4.49 14.25 5.17
C LEU A 444 3.38 14.95 4.41
N THR A 445 3.55 15.11 3.10
CA THR A 445 2.58 15.67 2.16
C THR A 445 2.58 14.83 0.90
N GLU A 446 1.46 14.78 0.20
CA GLU A 446 1.39 14.14 -1.11
C GLU A 446 2.18 14.94 -2.16
N ALA A 447 2.61 14.27 -3.23
CA ALA A 447 3.23 14.94 -4.36
C ALA A 447 2.23 15.92 -5.01
N GLU A 448 2.70 17.09 -5.43
CA GLU A 448 1.90 18.15 -6.10
C GLU A 448 0.92 18.93 -5.19
N THR A 449 1.07 18.84 -3.86
CA THR A 449 0.39 19.73 -2.90
C THR A 449 1.05 21.12 -2.81
N GLU A 450 0.41 22.05 -2.11
CA GLU A 450 0.84 23.46 -1.93
C GLU A 450 2.25 23.58 -1.34
N TYR A 451 2.61 22.64 -0.47
CA TYR A 451 3.92 22.57 0.17
C TYR A 451 4.40 21.12 0.14
N SER A 452 5.56 20.87 -0.47
CA SER A 452 6.19 19.55 -0.39
C SER A 452 7.03 19.47 0.87
N VAL A 453 6.63 18.59 1.81
CA VAL A 453 7.32 18.39 3.09
C VAL A 453 7.62 16.91 3.32
N ASN A 454 8.87 16.61 3.68
CA ASN A 454 9.25 15.31 4.23
C ASN A 454 10.10 15.46 5.48
N VAL A 455 10.16 14.40 6.29
CA VAL A 455 10.93 14.36 7.53
C VAL A 455 12.03 13.31 7.47
N VAL A 456 13.21 13.68 7.95
CA VAL A 456 14.33 12.77 8.23
C VAL A 456 14.56 12.73 9.74
N LYS A 457 14.58 11.52 10.29
CA LYS A 457 14.77 11.28 11.73
C LYS A 457 16.25 11.03 11.99
N HIS A 458 16.86 11.83 12.86
CA HIS A 458 18.25 11.69 13.26
C HIS A 458 18.34 11.24 14.71
N ILE A 459 18.88 10.05 14.91
CA ILE A 459 18.90 9.38 16.20
C ILE A 459 20.24 9.60 16.90
N TYR A 460 20.19 10.06 18.14
CA TYR A 460 21.29 10.14 19.09
C TYR A 460 20.99 9.27 20.31
N ASP A 461 21.94 9.16 21.24
CA ASP A 461 21.77 8.37 22.46
C ASP A 461 20.65 8.92 23.36
N GLY A 462 20.72 10.21 23.71
CA GLY A 462 19.70 10.89 24.53
C GLY A 462 18.76 11.81 23.75
N HIS A 463 18.88 11.91 22.42
CA HIS A 463 18.12 12.89 21.64
C HIS A 463 17.64 12.34 20.30
N VAL A 464 16.58 12.94 19.76
CA VAL A 464 16.15 12.77 18.38
C VAL A 464 15.99 14.15 17.74
N VAL A 465 16.57 14.34 16.56
CA VAL A 465 16.36 15.55 15.74
C VAL A 465 15.52 15.18 14.53
N LEU A 466 14.42 15.90 14.35
CA LEU A 466 13.54 15.83 13.20
C LEU A 466 13.92 16.94 12.24
N GLN A 467 14.43 16.57 11.07
CA GLN A 467 14.72 17.50 9.98
C GLN A 467 13.55 17.48 9.01
N TYR A 468 12.86 18.61 8.86
CA TYR A 468 11.81 18.78 7.87
C TYR A 468 12.41 19.47 6.65
N ASN A 469 12.38 18.81 5.49
CA ASN A 469 12.71 19.42 4.21
C ASN A 469 11.43 19.96 3.61
N CYS A 470 11.36 21.27 3.37
CA CYS A 470 10.17 21.97 2.91
C CYS A 470 10.44 22.62 1.56
N THR A 471 9.48 22.58 0.65
CA THR A 471 9.50 23.33 -0.61
C THR A 471 8.14 23.97 -0.83
N ASN A 472 8.10 25.29 -1.03
CA ASN A 472 6.89 26.00 -1.43
C ASN A 472 6.65 25.80 -2.92
N THR A 473 5.49 25.26 -3.32
CA THR A 473 5.14 25.01 -4.72
C THR A 473 4.21 26.07 -5.31
N ILE A 474 3.83 27.10 -4.53
CA ILE A 474 2.97 28.20 -4.97
C ILE A 474 3.81 29.39 -5.45
N PRO A 475 3.77 29.77 -6.75
CA PRO A 475 4.58 30.85 -7.33
C PRO A 475 4.27 32.23 -6.74
N GLU A 476 3.01 32.50 -6.42
CA GLU A 476 2.53 33.79 -5.91
C GLU A 476 2.77 33.98 -4.41
N GLN A 477 3.54 33.09 -3.77
CA GLN A 477 3.77 33.12 -2.33
C GLN A 477 5.25 33.09 -1.95
N LEU A 478 5.58 33.86 -0.92
CA LEU A 478 6.81 33.76 -0.15
C LEU A 478 6.44 33.39 1.28
N LEU A 479 7.00 32.31 1.81
CA LEU A 479 6.80 31.97 3.22
C LEU A 479 7.96 32.49 4.05
N GLU A 480 7.67 33.14 5.17
CA GLU A 480 8.64 33.56 6.17
C GLU A 480 8.38 32.87 7.51
N GLU A 481 9.43 32.76 8.34
CA GLU A 481 9.36 32.17 9.68
C GLU A 481 8.74 30.75 9.73
N VAL A 482 9.06 29.92 8.74
CA VAL A 482 8.52 28.57 8.57
C VAL A 482 9.02 27.65 9.69
N VAL A 483 8.11 27.12 10.49
CA VAL A 483 8.38 26.19 11.59
C VAL A 483 7.38 25.05 11.58
N VAL A 484 7.80 23.85 11.99
CA VAL A 484 6.85 22.75 12.22
C VAL A 484 6.57 22.67 13.71
N PHE A 485 5.31 22.85 14.08
CA PHE A 485 4.82 22.53 15.41
C PHE A 485 4.58 21.03 15.49
N VAL A 486 5.14 20.38 16.51
CA VAL A 486 5.09 18.94 16.68
C VAL A 486 4.35 18.60 17.97
N ASP A 487 3.19 17.97 17.84
CA ASP A 487 2.47 17.43 18.98
C ASP A 487 2.98 16.01 19.30
N ALA A 488 3.65 15.89 20.43
CA ALA A 488 4.22 14.66 20.97
C ALA A 488 3.36 14.06 22.11
N SER A 489 2.07 14.39 22.19
CA SER A 489 1.18 13.89 23.26
C SER A 489 1.05 12.36 23.27
N GLU A 490 1.22 11.70 22.11
CA GLU A 490 1.27 10.23 21.96
C GLU A 490 2.72 9.68 22.01
N ALA A 491 3.66 10.47 22.53
CA ALA A 491 5.08 10.17 22.62
C ALA A 491 5.64 10.67 23.97
N GLU A 492 5.05 10.22 25.09
CA GLU A 492 5.30 10.72 26.45
C GLU A 492 6.77 10.70 26.90
N GLU A 493 7.61 9.86 26.30
CA GLU A 493 9.05 9.76 26.61
C GLU A 493 9.90 10.83 25.91
N PHE A 494 9.31 11.65 25.05
CA PHE A 494 9.99 12.70 24.30
C PHE A 494 9.62 14.08 24.84
N SER A 495 10.63 14.91 25.08
CA SER A 495 10.44 16.31 25.49
C SER A 495 11.14 17.24 24.51
N GLU A 496 10.40 18.18 23.91
CA GLU A 496 11.00 19.15 22.98
C GLU A 496 12.03 20.03 23.71
N VAL A 497 13.25 20.12 23.18
CA VAL A 497 14.36 20.87 23.77
C VAL A 497 14.89 22.00 22.89
N ALA A 498 14.68 21.93 21.58
CA ALA A 498 15.09 22.98 20.66
C ALA A 498 14.30 22.91 19.34
N SER A 499 14.12 24.07 18.71
CA SER A 499 13.64 24.16 17.34
C SER A 499 14.42 25.23 16.60
N LYS A 500 14.58 25.05 15.28
CA LYS A 500 15.25 25.98 14.40
C LYS A 500 14.34 26.30 13.21
N PRO A 501 13.66 27.45 13.23
CA PRO A 501 12.79 27.85 12.13
C PRO A 501 13.60 28.19 10.87
N LEU A 502 12.95 28.05 9.73
CA LEU A 502 13.45 28.49 8.44
C LEU A 502 12.98 29.92 8.18
N ARG A 503 13.93 30.84 8.06
CA ARG A 503 13.62 32.28 7.95
C ARG A 503 12.77 32.63 6.72
N SER A 504 13.05 32.01 5.59
CA SER A 504 12.40 32.31 4.32
C SER A 504 12.41 31.07 3.41
N LEU A 505 11.29 30.80 2.77
CA LEU A 505 11.08 29.72 1.81
C LEU A 505 10.41 30.29 0.54
N PRO A 506 11.22 30.76 -0.42
CA PRO A 506 10.72 31.20 -1.73
C PRO A 506 10.12 30.04 -2.54
N TYR A 507 9.34 30.38 -3.57
CA TYR A 507 8.85 29.43 -4.56
C TYR A 507 9.97 28.54 -5.13
N ASP A 508 9.69 27.25 -5.21
CA ASP A 508 10.52 26.19 -5.80
C ASP A 508 11.96 26.13 -5.27
N SER A 509 12.17 26.64 -4.05
CA SER A 509 13.46 26.68 -3.38
C SER A 509 13.43 25.79 -2.13
N PRO A 510 14.15 24.65 -2.11
CA PRO A 510 14.17 23.77 -0.95
C PRO A 510 14.77 24.45 0.28
N GLY A 511 14.09 24.32 1.41
CA GLY A 511 14.52 24.79 2.72
C GLY A 511 14.40 23.72 3.80
N GLN A 512 14.95 24.00 4.98
CA GLN A 512 14.98 23.04 6.09
C GLN A 512 14.66 23.72 7.42
N THR A 513 13.77 23.10 8.19
CA THR A 513 13.46 23.46 9.57
C THR A 513 13.65 22.24 10.47
N PHE A 514 13.94 22.45 11.75
CA PHE A 514 14.32 21.36 12.66
C PHE A 514 13.60 21.46 14.00
N VAL A 515 13.26 20.31 14.58
CA VAL A 515 12.76 20.18 15.95
C VAL A 515 13.51 19.04 16.63
N ALA A 516 13.97 19.27 17.85
CA ALA A 516 14.76 18.31 18.62
C ALA A 516 14.07 17.95 19.93
N PHE A 517 14.09 16.66 20.24
CA PHE A 517 13.52 16.08 21.45
C PHE A 517 14.61 15.40 22.28
N GLU A 518 14.58 15.59 23.59
CA GLU A 518 15.28 14.75 24.56
C GLU A 518 14.47 13.50 24.86
N LYS A 519 15.16 12.38 25.07
CA LYS A 519 14.60 11.10 25.51
C LYS A 519 15.53 10.44 26.53
N PRO A 520 15.07 9.47 27.33
CA PRO A 520 15.96 8.75 28.23
C PRO A 520 17.11 8.05 27.47
N GLU A 521 18.35 8.25 27.94
CA GLU A 521 19.53 7.56 27.42
C GLU A 521 19.41 6.04 27.59
N GLY A 522 19.84 5.27 26.59
CA GLY A 522 19.76 3.81 26.66
C GLY A 522 18.38 3.17 26.56
N VAL A 523 17.30 3.97 26.42
CA VAL A 523 15.94 3.46 26.28
C VAL A 523 15.44 3.60 24.83
N LEU A 524 14.69 2.57 24.40
CA LEU A 524 13.92 2.53 23.16
C LEU A 524 12.62 3.32 23.30
N ALA A 525 12.71 4.64 23.23
CA ALA A 525 11.52 5.48 23.23
C ALA A 525 10.81 5.38 21.87
N THR A 526 9.53 5.06 21.86
CA THR A 526 8.68 5.02 20.65
C THR A 526 7.46 5.90 20.87
N GLY A 527 6.92 6.46 19.79
CA GLY A 527 5.75 7.31 19.89
C GLY A 527 5.31 7.88 18.56
N LYS A 528 4.08 8.38 18.52
CA LYS A 528 3.47 9.01 17.35
C LYS A 528 3.55 10.53 17.49
N PHE A 529 3.86 11.20 16.38
CA PHE A 529 4.06 12.65 16.31
C PHE A 529 3.13 13.23 15.26
N SER A 530 2.30 14.19 15.67
CA SER A 530 1.44 14.97 14.78
C SER A 530 2.08 16.31 14.44
N ASN A 531 1.97 16.73 13.19
CA ASN A 531 2.79 17.80 12.64
C ASN A 531 1.92 18.89 12.01
N ILE A 532 2.22 20.15 12.30
CA ILE A 532 1.55 21.31 11.70
C ILE A 532 2.63 22.29 11.23
N LEU A 533 2.70 22.54 9.92
CA LEU A 533 3.57 23.56 9.36
C LEU A 533 2.96 24.94 9.62
N LYS A 534 3.71 25.85 10.24
CA LYS A 534 3.28 27.22 10.55
C LYS A 534 4.23 28.20 9.89
N PHE A 535 3.69 29.26 9.31
CA PHE A 535 4.47 30.25 8.58
C PHE A 535 3.71 31.57 8.44
N ILE A 536 4.42 32.60 8.01
CA ILE A 536 3.85 33.86 7.56
C ILE A 536 3.86 33.84 6.03
N VAL A 537 2.68 33.86 5.40
CA VAL A 537 2.57 33.95 3.94
C VAL A 537 2.55 35.41 3.49
N LYS A 538 3.36 35.71 2.49
CA LYS A 538 3.39 37.00 1.78
C LYS A 538 3.06 36.77 0.32
N GLU A 539 2.16 37.59 -0.22
CA GLU A 539 1.83 37.56 -1.65
C GLU A 539 3.00 38.15 -2.45
N VAL A 540 3.29 37.55 -3.60
CA VAL A 540 4.33 37.99 -4.54
C VAL A 540 3.65 38.54 -5.78
N ASP A 541 3.93 39.81 -6.11
CA ASP A 541 3.40 40.44 -7.32
C ASP A 541 4.02 39.77 -8.56
N SER A 542 3.18 39.14 -9.38
CA SER A 542 3.58 38.39 -10.58
C SER A 542 4.22 39.25 -11.68
N SER A 543 4.11 40.58 -11.63
CA SER A 543 4.70 41.51 -12.58
C SER A 543 6.05 42.08 -12.14
N THR A 544 6.30 42.21 -10.84
CA THR A 544 7.55 42.77 -10.28
C THR A 544 8.45 41.72 -9.63
N GLY A 545 7.89 40.58 -9.19
CA GLY A 545 8.57 39.56 -8.40
C GLY A 545 8.89 39.99 -6.97
N GLU A 546 8.31 41.11 -6.51
CA GLU A 546 8.49 41.62 -5.14
C GLU A 546 7.39 41.09 -4.23
N ALA A 547 7.77 40.63 -3.03
CA ALA A 547 6.83 40.22 -2.00
C ALA A 547 6.30 41.44 -1.24
N GLU A 548 5.03 41.41 -0.85
CA GLU A 548 4.45 42.46 -0.01
C GLU A 548 5.12 42.52 1.38
N ASP A 549 5.18 43.73 1.97
CA ASP A 549 5.80 43.94 3.28
C ASP A 549 4.96 43.31 4.42
N ASP A 550 3.63 43.31 4.26
CA ASP A 550 2.67 42.73 5.20
C ASP A 550 2.41 41.25 4.86
N GLY A 551 2.44 40.38 5.88
CA GLY A 551 2.17 38.94 5.73
C GLY A 551 1.10 38.46 6.71
N VAL A 552 0.49 37.32 6.40
CA VAL A 552 -0.57 36.69 7.21
C VAL A 552 -0.04 35.41 7.84
N GLU A 553 -0.28 35.20 9.13
CA GLU A 553 0.01 33.91 9.78
C GLU A 553 -0.95 32.84 9.26
N ASP A 554 -0.40 31.71 8.82
CA ASP A 554 -1.17 30.56 8.34
C ASP A 554 -0.56 29.24 8.83
N GLU A 555 -1.37 28.19 8.80
CA GLU A 555 -0.99 26.85 9.20
C GLU A 555 -1.46 25.79 8.22
N TYR A 556 -0.63 24.77 8.00
CA TYR A 556 -0.89 23.66 7.10
C TYR A 556 -0.68 22.34 7.83
N GLN A 557 -1.74 21.53 7.86
CA GLN A 557 -1.71 20.22 8.51
C GLN A 557 -0.82 19.26 7.70
N LEU A 558 0.10 18.59 8.40
CA LEU A 558 0.96 17.56 7.81
C LEU A 558 0.53 16.17 8.32
N GLU A 559 0.95 15.13 7.59
CA GLU A 559 0.73 13.75 8.02
C GLU A 559 1.47 13.43 9.34
N ASP A 560 0.96 12.42 10.03
CA ASP A 560 1.59 11.92 11.25
C ASP A 560 2.71 10.93 10.90
N PHE A 561 3.73 10.85 11.76
CA PHE A 561 4.74 9.79 11.68
C PHE A 561 5.07 9.22 13.06
N GLU A 562 5.72 8.06 13.08
CA GLU A 562 6.10 7.37 14.32
C GLU A 562 7.61 7.19 14.43
N ILE A 563 8.17 7.30 15.64
CA ILE A 563 9.49 6.76 15.96
C ILE A 563 9.30 5.32 16.42
N ILE A 564 9.91 4.37 15.72
CA ILE A 564 9.77 2.93 15.98
C ILE A 564 11.12 2.28 16.34
N SER A 565 11.09 1.06 16.88
CA SER A 565 12.29 0.33 17.28
C SER A 565 13.33 0.19 16.15
N ALA A 566 12.89 0.05 14.89
CA ALA A 566 13.78 -0.04 13.74
C ALA A 566 14.61 1.24 13.48
N ASP A 567 14.14 2.40 13.93
CA ASP A 567 14.89 3.66 13.79
C ASP A 567 16.18 3.63 14.64
N TYR A 568 16.19 2.84 15.71
CA TYR A 568 17.35 2.65 16.60
C TYR A 568 18.29 1.51 16.20
N MET A 569 18.10 0.91 15.02
CA MET A 569 18.90 -0.24 14.55
C MET A 569 19.72 0.08 13.29
N LEU A 570 21.01 -0.22 13.33
CA LEU A 570 21.90 -0.20 12.16
C LEU A 570 22.09 -1.61 11.60
N LYS A 571 22.00 -1.71 10.27
CA LYS A 571 22.29 -2.94 9.54
C LYS A 571 23.80 -3.15 9.48
N VAL A 572 24.28 -4.23 10.09
CA VAL A 572 25.71 -4.58 10.11
C VAL A 572 25.92 -5.91 9.40
N GLY A 573 26.81 -5.91 8.42
CA GLY A 573 27.24 -7.12 7.74
C GLY A 573 28.21 -7.92 8.62
N VAL A 574 27.80 -9.11 9.05
CA VAL A 574 28.69 -10.05 9.75
C VAL A 574 29.10 -11.17 8.80
N SER A 575 30.39 -11.27 8.55
CA SER A 575 30.97 -12.22 7.59
C SER A 575 31.22 -13.62 8.16
N ASN A 576 31.24 -13.78 9.48
CA ASN A 576 31.29 -15.08 10.16
C ASN A 576 30.48 -14.97 11.45
N PHE A 577 29.19 -15.34 11.37
CA PHE A 577 28.25 -15.12 12.47
C PHE A 577 28.68 -15.89 13.73
N ARG A 578 29.11 -17.14 13.56
CA ARG A 578 29.42 -18.01 14.69
C ARG A 578 30.58 -17.50 15.54
N ASN A 579 31.65 -17.06 14.89
CA ASN A 579 32.79 -16.47 15.61
C ASN A 579 32.42 -15.15 16.27
N ALA A 580 31.60 -14.32 15.61
CA ALA A 580 31.10 -13.08 16.20
C ALA A 580 30.24 -13.36 17.45
N TRP A 581 29.30 -14.31 17.34
CA TRP A 581 28.44 -14.79 18.43
C TRP A 581 29.23 -15.30 19.63
N GLU A 582 30.15 -16.23 19.42
CA GLU A 582 30.97 -16.81 20.49
C GLU A 582 31.93 -15.80 21.13
N SER A 583 32.20 -14.66 20.47
CA SER A 583 33.03 -13.57 20.99
C SER A 583 32.26 -12.49 21.76
N MET A 584 30.92 -12.50 21.70
CA MET A 584 30.09 -11.55 22.44
C MET A 584 29.91 -11.98 23.90
N ASP A 585 29.71 -11.00 24.77
CA ASP A 585 29.39 -11.23 26.17
C ASP A 585 28.05 -12.00 26.30
N PRO A 586 27.98 -13.12 27.04
CA PRO A 586 26.73 -13.82 27.30
C PRO A 586 25.64 -12.94 27.93
N GLU A 587 25.99 -11.88 28.66
CA GLU A 587 25.00 -10.93 29.22
C GLU A 587 24.31 -10.08 28.14
N SER A 588 24.86 -10.06 26.92
CA SER A 588 24.30 -9.40 25.75
C SER A 588 23.29 -10.29 24.99
N GLU A 589 23.00 -11.51 25.43
CA GLU A 589 21.95 -12.32 24.79
C GLU A 589 20.56 -11.87 25.28
N ARG A 590 19.67 -11.55 24.34
CA ARG A 590 18.25 -11.28 24.61
C ARG A 590 17.38 -12.23 23.79
N VAL A 591 16.44 -12.89 24.45
CA VAL A 591 15.49 -13.83 23.85
C VAL A 591 14.09 -13.32 24.13
N ASP A 592 13.28 -13.16 23.08
CA ASP A 592 11.91 -12.69 23.17
C ASP A 592 11.01 -13.37 22.13
N GLU A 593 9.69 -13.35 22.35
CA GLU A 593 8.69 -14.00 21.49
C GLU A 593 7.78 -12.95 20.83
N TYR A 594 7.77 -12.92 19.49
CA TYR A 594 7.00 -11.94 18.73
C TYR A 594 5.91 -12.60 17.88
N GLY A 595 4.69 -12.05 17.92
CA GLY A 595 3.60 -12.45 17.05
C GLY A 595 3.62 -11.66 15.73
N LEU A 596 4.00 -12.30 14.62
CA LEU A 596 4.09 -11.68 13.29
C LEU A 596 2.75 -11.49 12.56
N GLY A 597 1.63 -11.90 13.17
CA GLY A 597 0.34 -11.98 12.50
C GLY A 597 0.26 -13.09 11.45
N VAL A 598 -0.84 -13.14 10.69
CA VAL A 598 -0.98 -14.10 9.59
C VAL A 598 -0.13 -13.61 8.40
N ARG A 599 0.73 -14.47 7.89
CA ARG A 599 1.51 -14.26 6.67
C ARG A 599 1.26 -15.43 5.72
N GLU A 600 1.24 -15.16 4.42
CA GLU A 600 0.90 -16.17 3.40
C GLU A 600 2.06 -17.14 3.14
N SER A 601 3.29 -16.73 3.49
CA SER A 601 4.47 -17.57 3.33
C SER A 601 5.56 -17.29 4.37
N LEU A 602 6.48 -18.24 4.54
CA LEU A 602 7.69 -18.06 5.35
C LEU A 602 8.57 -16.92 4.79
N ALA A 603 8.69 -16.78 3.47
CA ALA A 603 9.48 -15.70 2.86
C ALA A 603 8.92 -14.31 3.21
N GLU A 604 7.59 -14.19 3.23
CA GLU A 604 6.91 -12.98 3.68
C GLU A 604 7.09 -12.76 5.19
N ALA A 605 7.02 -13.82 6.00
CA ALA A 605 7.30 -13.73 7.44
C ALA A 605 8.74 -13.23 7.71
N VAL A 606 9.74 -13.79 7.02
CA VAL A 606 11.14 -13.33 7.11
C VAL A 606 11.28 -11.88 6.68
N SER A 607 10.67 -11.50 5.56
CA SER A 607 10.70 -10.12 5.06
C SER A 607 10.03 -9.15 6.05
N ALA A 608 8.93 -9.56 6.66
CA ALA A 608 8.23 -8.80 7.69
C ALA A 608 9.11 -8.61 8.94
N VAL A 609 9.77 -9.66 9.43
CA VAL A 609 10.70 -9.57 10.57
C VAL A 609 11.84 -8.58 10.25
N ILE A 610 12.46 -8.71 9.07
CA ILE A 610 13.55 -7.82 8.64
C ILE A 610 13.08 -6.37 8.57
N SER A 611 11.87 -6.13 8.06
CA SER A 611 11.28 -4.79 7.95
C SER A 611 10.95 -4.19 9.32
N ILE A 612 10.20 -4.92 10.15
CA ILE A 612 9.73 -4.47 11.48
C ILE A 612 10.91 -4.15 12.40
N LEU A 613 11.98 -4.95 12.32
CA LEU A 613 13.13 -4.77 13.18
C LEU A 613 14.24 -3.93 12.55
N GLY A 614 14.24 -3.73 11.23
CA GLY A 614 15.30 -3.00 10.54
C GLY A 614 16.68 -3.70 10.57
N MET A 615 16.73 -5.01 10.82
CA MET A 615 17.97 -5.79 10.96
C MET A 615 18.52 -6.33 9.63
N GLN A 616 19.73 -6.90 9.64
CA GLN A 616 20.33 -7.56 8.47
C GLN A 616 20.47 -9.08 8.69
N PRO A 617 20.11 -9.93 7.70
CA PRO A 617 20.36 -11.37 7.78
C PRO A 617 21.84 -11.72 7.68
N CYS A 618 22.29 -12.70 8.47
CA CYS A 618 23.66 -13.23 8.44
C CYS A 618 23.83 -14.39 7.44
N GLU A 619 25.09 -14.80 7.21
CA GLU A 619 25.56 -15.86 6.29
C GLU A 619 24.51 -16.92 5.93
N VAL A 620 24.38 -17.19 4.61
CA VAL A 620 23.59 -18.26 3.97
C VAL A 620 22.58 -18.91 4.92
N CYS A 621 21.47 -18.21 5.18
CA CYS A 621 20.21 -18.86 5.52
C CYS A 621 19.75 -19.72 4.33
N SER A 622 20.53 -20.74 3.96
CA SER A 622 19.98 -21.92 3.32
C SER A 622 18.90 -22.38 4.28
N LEU A 623 17.65 -22.35 3.82
CA LEU A 623 16.52 -22.98 4.48
C LEU A 623 16.94 -24.38 4.93
N TYR A 624 17.38 -24.51 6.19
CA TYR A 624 17.39 -25.81 6.84
C TYR A 624 15.97 -26.01 7.33
N LEU A 625 15.15 -26.61 6.46
CA LEU A 625 13.97 -27.37 6.87
C LEU A 625 14.46 -28.50 7.77
N PHE A 626 14.73 -28.20 9.03
CA PHE A 626 14.69 -29.24 10.04
C PHE A 626 13.23 -29.63 10.18
N PHE A 627 12.96 -30.92 10.00
CA PHE A 627 11.67 -31.55 10.25
C PHE A 627 11.20 -31.25 11.69
N HIS A 628 10.55 -30.11 11.91
CA HIS A 628 9.67 -29.74 13.03
C HIS A 628 9.13 -28.32 12.76
N GLU A 629 7.97 -27.96 13.33
CA GLU A 629 7.15 -26.73 13.10
C GLU A 629 7.83 -25.38 13.49
N THR A 630 9.16 -25.29 13.42
CA THR A 630 9.99 -24.15 13.83
C THR A 630 11.07 -23.88 12.78
N SER A 631 11.14 -22.67 12.24
CA SER A 631 12.27 -22.21 11.40
C SER A 631 13.11 -21.18 12.16
N THR A 632 14.43 -21.32 12.17
CA THR A 632 15.32 -20.34 12.84
C THR A 632 15.86 -19.36 11.83
N VAL A 633 15.71 -18.06 12.09
CA VAL A 633 16.28 -16.98 11.29
C VAL A 633 17.22 -16.17 12.15
N VAL A 634 18.48 -16.08 11.75
CA VAL A 634 19.50 -15.36 12.49
C VAL A 634 19.65 -13.96 11.90
N LEU A 635 19.39 -12.94 12.71
CA LEU A 635 19.50 -11.54 12.32
C LEU A 635 20.55 -10.84 13.19
N VAL A 636 21.31 -9.93 12.59
CA VAL A 636 22.29 -9.12 13.32
C VAL A 636 22.07 -7.65 13.04
N TYR A 637 22.33 -6.84 14.06
CA TYR A 637 22.21 -5.40 14.03
C TYR A 637 23.24 -4.77 14.96
N GLN A 638 23.40 -3.46 14.86
CA GLN A 638 24.06 -2.65 15.88
C GLN A 638 23.01 -1.73 16.48
N PHE A 639 22.97 -1.68 17.80
CA PHE A 639 22.07 -0.81 18.56
C PHE A 639 22.80 0.49 18.93
N VAL A 640 22.04 1.54 19.25
CA VAL A 640 22.54 2.92 19.51
C VAL A 640 23.75 2.99 20.45
N ILE A 641 23.92 1.99 21.32
CA ILE A 641 24.95 1.98 22.37
C ILE A 641 25.78 0.68 22.40
N PHE A 642 25.32 -0.43 21.81
CA PHE A 642 25.97 -1.75 21.94
C PHE A 642 25.87 -2.63 20.70
N TYR A 643 26.89 -3.48 20.48
CA TYR A 643 26.81 -4.61 19.56
C TYR A 643 25.93 -5.70 20.16
N PHE A 644 24.77 -5.95 19.55
CA PHE A 644 23.89 -7.06 19.91
C PHE A 644 23.72 -7.96 18.70
N SER A 645 23.67 -9.27 18.90
CA SER A 645 23.15 -10.20 17.90
C SER A 645 21.85 -10.77 18.45
N LEU A 646 20.80 -10.85 17.61
CA LEU A 646 19.54 -11.46 18.00
C LEU A 646 19.28 -12.73 17.19
N LEU A 647 19.14 -13.86 17.88
CA LEU A 647 18.72 -15.10 17.26
C LEU A 647 17.18 -15.13 17.24
N PHE A 648 16.55 -15.03 16.07
CA PHE A 648 15.10 -15.17 15.95
C PHE A 648 14.71 -16.63 15.70
N PHE A 649 13.82 -17.15 16.54
CA PHE A 649 13.08 -18.38 16.23
C PHE A 649 11.73 -17.98 15.63
N ILE A 650 11.56 -18.17 14.33
CA ILE A 650 10.26 -18.04 13.68
C ILE A 650 9.53 -19.38 13.83
N ASN A 651 8.66 -19.48 14.82
CA ASN A 651 7.60 -20.48 14.81
C ASN A 651 6.61 -20.09 13.72
N TRP A 652 6.49 -20.91 12.68
CA TRP A 652 5.59 -20.67 11.55
C TRP A 652 4.46 -21.70 11.54
#